data_AF-A0A0S2CFP7-F1
#
_entry.id   AF-A0A0S2CFP7-F1
#
_cell.length_a   1.000
_cell.length_b   1.000
_cell.length_c   1.000
_cell.angle_alpha   90.00
_cell.angle_beta   90.00
_cell.angle_gamma   90.00
#
_symmetry.space_group_name_H-M   'P 1'
#
loop_
_entity.id
_entity.type
_entity.pdbx_description
1 polymer ?
#
loop_
_entity_poly.entity_id
_entity_poly.type
_entity_poly.pdbx_seq_one_letter_code
_entity_poly.pdbx_strand_id
1 'polypeptide(L)'
;MFQSADKKIQEQLNLWNFDAIEILYEKKLDSLENEYVDFLFQIGKFEKLHNFLKVFQETPAWWEMTRISKDYNFFSFLEKLLQAVQFDFKDMSFEKRYLACYILNAKISKQELNGKFCHELFYTSIVYMERNKYKWGVYKEACDAISTAYYIKKSIDYFFYSNDDDFLDRIQDYMFILQDFMKQNFYGASICYEQISYLLRMKKLSITYSSPNIAVLVTGAIRGKNWLESLDFLKNQIINPLNADIFLFSWNKKMLWSSIRNRSNWVYRRIPEIYNNTPEQIKNFNEFTKCFPNVYNKLSEDLSIPFSKDELEQLNVFFNDIYLEDEKSFIAYHQKYGELNNLHKMLYGRKIAFELMEKYEKRVSKKYDFVLIVRPDLDYPRIDSAMLEKINIGNVIATHELWPHHKEVLDYFFMGNREVIKKICDIWDAIQDTRLDFFRDSFRKDFHAQEALHKWLVFNNIKPIEPHFAYNVNVARSISSKSICFPNLQDELQKDILNLKKQDYSSDIIEQNIRFFSDVVQFYGQVNVCENDLLDRSRFYSAKARVKNHLAYKLGQAMIMCSKSIFGYLKMPYILNEVYKKHQVEVNEYNEKIKTMTFLKIPSMECCEDYKEALKEKECLTYRLGEELIKANKSKYKLGYINFL
;
A
#
# COMPACT_ATOMS: atom_id res chain seq x y z
N MET A 1 -33.08 -9.84 37.72
CA MET A 1 -33.60 -9.80 36.33
C MET A 1 -32.92 -8.63 35.61
N PHE A 2 -32.06 -8.88 34.62
CA PHE A 2 -31.37 -7.86 33.82
C PHE A 2 -32.26 -7.48 32.61
N GLN A 3 -33.48 -7.02 32.90
CA GLN A 3 -34.50 -6.70 31.89
C GLN A 3 -35.16 -5.37 32.24
N SER A 4 -35.20 -4.45 31.28
CA SER A 4 -36.02 -3.23 31.31
C SER A 4 -37.25 -3.42 30.43
N ALA A 5 -38.38 -2.80 30.79
CA ALA A 5 -39.55 -2.75 29.92
C ALA A 5 -39.28 -1.97 28.61
N ASP A 6 -38.24 -1.12 28.60
CA ASP A 6 -37.87 -0.33 27.43
C ASP A 6 -36.76 -0.96 26.60
N LYS A 7 -37.03 -1.19 25.30
CA LYS A 7 -36.09 -1.81 24.38
C LYS A 7 -34.75 -1.04 24.25
N LYS A 8 -34.77 0.30 24.23
CA LYS A 8 -33.53 1.09 24.09
C LYS A 8 -32.66 1.01 25.34
N ILE A 9 -33.29 1.04 26.51
CA ILE A 9 -32.59 0.85 27.78
C ILE A 9 -31.99 -0.56 27.84
N GLN A 10 -32.75 -1.58 27.41
CA GLN A 10 -32.25 -2.95 27.32
C GLN A 10 -31.03 -3.08 26.39
N GLU A 11 -31.05 -2.41 25.24
CA GLU A 11 -29.91 -2.38 24.31
C GLU A 11 -28.66 -1.77 24.96
N GLN A 12 -28.81 -0.65 25.68
CA GLN A 12 -27.67 -0.03 26.39
C GLN A 12 -27.20 -0.84 27.60
N LEU A 13 -28.12 -1.52 28.29
CA LEU A 13 -27.81 -2.52 29.32
C LEU A 13 -26.98 -3.65 28.72
N ASN A 14 -27.30 -4.14 27.53
CA ASN A 14 -26.50 -5.15 26.85
C ASN A 14 -25.09 -4.67 26.47
N LEU A 15 -24.93 -3.37 26.20
CA LEU A 15 -23.66 -2.72 25.87
C LEU A 15 -22.85 -2.25 27.10
N TRP A 16 -23.41 -2.37 28.32
CA TRP A 16 -22.84 -1.79 29.55
C TRP A 16 -22.58 -0.27 29.45
N ASN A 17 -23.43 0.45 28.72
CA ASN A 17 -23.34 1.91 28.57
C ASN A 17 -24.15 2.62 29.67
N PHE A 18 -23.64 2.57 30.90
CA PHE A 18 -24.35 3.04 32.09
C PHE A 18 -24.69 4.53 32.09
N ASP A 19 -23.85 5.35 31.46
CA ASP A 19 -24.12 6.79 31.35
C ASP A 19 -25.29 7.06 30.38
N ALA A 20 -25.39 6.29 29.28
CA ALA A 20 -26.54 6.38 28.37
C ALA A 20 -27.84 5.82 28.98
N ILE A 21 -27.75 4.75 29.78
CA ILE A 21 -28.90 4.17 30.50
C ILE A 21 -29.52 5.23 31.43
N GLU A 22 -28.69 5.91 32.20
CA GLU A 22 -29.12 6.96 33.12
C GLU A 22 -29.85 8.10 32.38
N ILE A 23 -29.25 8.62 31.29
CA ILE A 23 -29.87 9.66 30.46
C ILE A 23 -31.22 9.19 29.87
N LEU A 24 -31.33 7.91 29.51
CA LEU A 24 -32.57 7.36 28.96
C LEU A 24 -33.66 7.23 30.02
N TYR A 25 -33.32 6.83 31.24
CA TYR A 25 -34.26 6.82 32.37
C TYR A 25 -34.72 8.24 32.72
N GLU A 26 -33.79 9.20 32.79
CA GLU A 26 -34.12 10.61 33.07
C GLU A 26 -35.10 11.23 32.06
N LYS A 27 -35.04 10.80 30.80
CA LYS A 27 -35.98 11.25 29.74
C LYS A 27 -37.35 10.59 29.81
N LYS A 28 -37.50 9.53 30.61
CA LYS A 28 -38.70 8.70 30.70
C LYS A 28 -39.21 8.58 32.12
N LEU A 29 -38.87 9.55 32.97
CA LEU A 29 -39.23 9.53 34.39
C LEU A 29 -40.73 9.32 34.55
N ASP A 30 -41.60 9.99 33.79
CA ASP A 30 -43.07 9.86 33.86
C ASP A 30 -43.65 8.43 33.72
N SER A 31 -42.84 7.42 33.39
CA SER A 31 -43.30 6.05 33.17
C SER A 31 -42.39 4.95 33.72
N LEU A 32 -41.20 5.29 34.21
CA LEU A 32 -40.14 4.33 34.58
C LEU A 32 -39.39 4.73 35.87
N GLU A 33 -40.03 5.48 36.77
CA GLU A 33 -39.39 5.94 38.02
C GLU A 33 -38.92 4.76 38.89
N ASN A 34 -39.71 3.71 39.00
CA ASN A 34 -39.37 2.52 39.78
C ASN A 34 -38.11 1.83 39.24
N GLU A 35 -38.00 1.67 37.92
CA GLU A 35 -36.81 1.11 37.28
C GLU A 35 -35.58 2.00 37.47
N TYR A 36 -35.76 3.33 37.39
CA TYR A 36 -34.67 4.29 37.58
C TYR A 36 -34.11 4.25 39.01
N VAL A 37 -35.00 4.15 40.01
CA VAL A 37 -34.64 3.99 41.43
C VAL A 37 -33.85 2.71 41.65
N ASP A 38 -34.36 1.57 41.16
CA ASP A 38 -33.66 0.29 41.23
C ASP A 38 -32.29 0.36 40.53
N PHE A 39 -32.20 1.05 39.39
CA PHE A 39 -30.97 1.21 38.62
C PHE A 39 -29.92 2.03 39.40
N LEU A 40 -30.26 3.24 39.85
CA LEU A 40 -29.34 4.11 40.59
C LEU A 40 -28.83 3.44 41.88
N PHE A 41 -29.70 2.68 42.55
CA PHE A 41 -29.34 1.92 43.73
C PHE A 41 -28.33 0.81 43.39
N GLN A 42 -28.60 0.01 42.36
CA GLN A 42 -27.71 -1.09 41.93
C GLN A 42 -26.32 -0.61 41.52
N ILE A 43 -26.19 0.58 40.91
CA ILE A 43 -24.89 1.14 40.51
C ILE A 43 -24.24 2.01 41.60
N GLY A 44 -24.82 2.06 42.81
CA GLY A 44 -24.25 2.77 43.95
C GLY A 44 -24.22 4.29 43.77
N LYS A 45 -25.18 4.89 43.06
CA LYS A 45 -25.31 6.36 42.92
C LYS A 45 -26.22 6.94 44.01
N PHE A 46 -25.85 6.71 45.27
CA PHE A 46 -26.69 7.02 46.43
C PHE A 46 -27.02 8.50 46.60
N GLU A 47 -26.05 9.41 46.36
CA GLU A 47 -26.29 10.86 46.42
C GLU A 47 -27.36 11.31 45.41
N LYS A 48 -27.28 10.78 44.19
CA LYS A 48 -28.23 11.11 43.12
C LYS A 48 -29.62 10.51 43.40
N LEU A 49 -29.66 9.27 43.88
CA LEU A 49 -30.89 8.61 44.30
C LEU A 49 -31.57 9.38 45.44
N HIS A 50 -30.81 9.78 46.47
CA HIS A 50 -31.32 10.59 47.57
C HIS A 50 -31.89 11.92 47.08
N ASN A 51 -31.18 12.61 46.19
CA ASN A 51 -31.65 13.87 45.61
C ASN A 51 -32.94 13.72 44.80
N PHE A 52 -33.14 12.58 44.13
CA PHE A 52 -34.38 12.26 43.43
C PHE A 52 -35.53 11.96 44.39
N LEU A 53 -35.30 11.12 45.40
CA LEU A 53 -36.35 10.66 46.32
C LEU A 53 -36.79 11.73 47.35
N LYS A 54 -35.91 12.63 47.77
CA LYS A 54 -36.22 13.63 48.81
C LYS A 54 -37.29 14.66 48.40
N VAL A 55 -37.63 14.73 47.11
CA VAL A 55 -38.64 15.66 46.58
C VAL A 55 -40.06 15.17 46.88
N PHE A 56 -40.24 13.87 47.11
CA PHE A 56 -41.55 13.28 47.41
C PHE A 56 -41.91 13.47 48.89
N GLN A 57 -43.08 14.07 49.13
CA GLN A 57 -43.62 14.29 50.49
C GLN A 57 -44.40 13.07 51.02
N GLU A 58 -44.93 12.26 50.11
CA GLU A 58 -45.68 11.03 50.39
C GLU A 58 -45.05 9.85 49.65
N THR A 59 -45.39 8.61 50.07
CA THR A 59 -44.88 7.40 49.40
C THR A 59 -45.44 7.29 47.98
N PRO A 60 -44.60 7.30 46.93
CA PRO A 60 -45.08 7.21 45.56
C PRO A 60 -45.77 5.87 45.26
N ALA A 61 -46.81 5.87 44.42
CA ALA A 61 -47.54 4.65 44.08
C ALA A 61 -46.66 3.58 43.40
N TRP A 62 -45.66 4.00 42.63
CA TRP A 62 -44.70 3.11 41.98
C TRP A 62 -43.66 2.53 42.96
N TRP A 63 -43.57 3.02 44.21
CA TRP A 63 -42.61 2.52 45.21
C TRP A 63 -42.78 1.02 45.45
N GLU A 64 -44.01 0.55 45.60
CA GLU A 64 -44.35 -0.86 45.79
C GLU A 64 -43.87 -1.74 44.62
N MET A 65 -43.65 -1.16 43.45
CA MET A 65 -43.13 -1.84 42.26
C MET A 65 -41.61 -1.92 42.20
N THR A 66 -40.88 -1.25 43.10
CA THR A 66 -39.42 -1.34 43.19
C THR A 66 -38.98 -2.67 43.81
N ARG A 67 -37.74 -3.09 43.59
CA ARG A 67 -37.19 -4.25 44.30
C ARG A 67 -36.93 -3.94 45.77
N ILE A 68 -36.59 -2.68 46.04
CA ILE A 68 -36.19 -2.17 47.35
C ILE A 68 -37.37 -2.19 48.32
N SER A 69 -38.60 -1.98 47.84
CA SER A 69 -39.82 -1.98 48.68
C SER A 69 -40.03 -3.28 49.47
N LYS A 70 -39.48 -4.39 48.98
CA LYS A 70 -39.56 -5.71 49.64
C LYS A 70 -38.81 -5.74 50.96
N ASP A 71 -37.73 -4.98 51.05
CA ASP A 71 -36.84 -4.95 52.21
C ASP A 71 -37.09 -3.70 53.08
N TYR A 72 -37.55 -2.60 52.46
CA TYR A 72 -37.72 -1.30 53.11
C TYR A 72 -39.00 -0.57 52.69
N ASN A 73 -39.72 0.01 53.65
CA ASN A 73 -40.71 1.04 53.32
C ASN A 73 -40.00 2.34 52.87
N PHE A 74 -40.69 3.18 52.10
CA PHE A 74 -40.12 4.38 51.45
C PHE A 74 -39.35 5.29 52.43
N PHE A 75 -39.97 5.67 53.54
CA PHE A 75 -39.37 6.60 54.49
C PHE A 75 -38.19 5.98 55.25
N SER A 76 -38.28 4.70 55.63
CA SER A 76 -37.17 3.98 56.27
C SER A 76 -35.98 3.81 55.32
N PHE A 77 -36.25 3.54 54.04
CA PHE A 77 -35.19 3.49 53.02
C PHE A 77 -34.51 4.85 52.87
N LEU A 78 -35.30 5.93 52.76
CA LEU A 78 -34.77 7.28 52.58
C LEU A 78 -33.89 7.71 53.76
N GLU A 79 -34.29 7.39 55.00
CA GLU A 79 -33.49 7.66 56.20
C GLU A 79 -32.16 6.90 56.19
N LYS A 80 -32.18 5.60 55.85
CA LYS A 80 -30.97 4.79 55.71
C LYS A 80 -30.05 5.30 54.61
N LEU A 81 -30.61 5.73 53.48
CA LEU A 81 -29.86 6.28 52.37
C LEU A 81 -29.20 7.61 52.76
N LEU A 82 -29.90 8.47 53.50
CA LEU A 82 -29.36 9.72 54.02
C LEU A 82 -28.16 9.47 54.95
N GLN A 83 -28.25 8.48 55.84
CA GLN A 83 -27.13 8.09 56.72
C GLN A 83 -25.93 7.60 55.91
N ALA A 84 -26.15 6.75 54.90
CA ALA A 84 -25.08 6.22 54.05
C ALA A 84 -24.37 7.29 53.21
N VAL A 85 -25.05 8.39 52.87
CA VAL A 85 -24.45 9.55 52.18
C VAL A 85 -23.62 10.43 53.12
N GLN A 86 -23.92 10.43 54.44
CA GLN A 86 -23.34 11.38 55.39
C GLN A 86 -22.12 10.87 56.19
N PHE A 87 -21.95 9.56 56.47
CA PHE A 87 -20.83 9.04 57.29
C PHE A 87 -20.39 7.59 56.97
N ASP A 88 -19.17 7.25 57.43
CA ASP A 88 -18.33 6.08 57.05
C ASP A 88 -18.96 4.68 57.29
N PHE A 89 -18.70 3.78 56.33
CA PHE A 89 -19.43 2.57 55.91
C PHE A 89 -19.49 1.37 56.87
N LYS A 90 -19.47 1.59 58.18
CA LYS A 90 -19.49 0.47 59.14
C LYS A 90 -20.87 -0.16 59.35
N ASP A 91 -21.94 0.45 58.85
CA ASP A 91 -23.29 -0.08 59.00
C ASP A 91 -23.74 -0.88 57.76
N MET A 92 -23.91 -2.20 57.92
CA MET A 92 -24.21 -3.17 56.86
C MET A 92 -25.69 -3.19 56.46
N SER A 93 -26.32 -2.03 56.27
CA SER A 93 -27.76 -1.96 55.96
C SER A 93 -28.09 -2.31 54.50
N PHE A 94 -27.16 -2.14 53.56
CA PHE A 94 -27.37 -2.45 52.15
C PHE A 94 -26.64 -3.71 51.71
N GLU A 95 -27.12 -4.31 50.62
CA GLU A 95 -26.42 -5.42 49.97
C GLU A 95 -24.99 -5.01 49.62
N LYS A 96 -24.03 -5.90 49.94
CA LYS A 96 -22.58 -5.62 49.79
C LYS A 96 -22.20 -5.18 48.37
N ARG A 97 -22.93 -5.65 47.35
CA ARG A 97 -22.68 -5.31 45.94
C ARG A 97 -22.91 -3.83 45.64
N TYR A 98 -24.04 -3.28 46.09
CA TYR A 98 -24.39 -1.88 45.84
C TYR A 98 -23.45 -0.94 46.58
N LEU A 99 -23.11 -1.32 47.81
CA LEU A 99 -22.11 -0.62 48.61
C LEU A 99 -20.73 -0.65 47.94
N ALA A 100 -20.32 -1.78 47.36
CA ALA A 100 -19.07 -1.87 46.61
C ALA A 100 -19.06 -0.93 45.40
N CYS A 101 -20.16 -0.82 44.64
CA CYS A 101 -20.28 0.16 43.56
C CYS A 101 -20.17 1.60 44.07
N TYR A 102 -20.78 1.93 45.21
CA TYR A 102 -20.68 3.27 45.78
C TYR A 102 -19.25 3.61 46.24
N ILE A 103 -18.59 2.67 46.94
CA ILE A 103 -17.19 2.82 47.35
C ILE A 103 -16.27 2.97 46.12
N LEU A 104 -16.51 2.18 45.07
CA LEU A 104 -15.79 2.29 43.81
C LEU A 104 -15.94 3.69 43.22
N ASN A 105 -17.17 4.20 43.11
CA ASN A 105 -17.45 5.54 42.59
C ASN A 105 -16.73 6.64 43.40
N ALA A 106 -16.78 6.55 44.74
CA ALA A 106 -16.13 7.51 45.63
C ALA A 106 -14.60 7.47 45.52
N LYS A 107 -14.00 6.29 45.33
CA LYS A 107 -12.55 6.15 45.14
C LYS A 107 -12.10 6.62 43.76
N ILE A 108 -12.89 6.35 42.71
CA ILE A 108 -12.64 6.86 41.36
C ILE A 108 -12.70 8.39 41.33
N SER A 109 -13.73 9.01 41.92
CA SER A 109 -13.89 10.46 41.90
C SER A 109 -12.76 11.21 42.61
N LYS A 110 -12.17 10.60 43.65
CA LYS A 110 -11.01 11.13 44.38
C LYS A 110 -9.66 10.75 43.77
N GLN A 111 -9.64 9.93 42.70
CA GLN A 111 -8.43 9.35 42.11
C GLN A 111 -7.58 8.53 43.10
N GLU A 112 -8.23 7.84 44.04
CA GLU A 112 -7.58 7.08 45.12
C GLU A 112 -7.68 5.55 44.94
N LEU A 113 -8.16 5.08 43.80
CA LEU A 113 -8.37 3.65 43.57
C LEU A 113 -7.05 2.96 43.17
N ASN A 114 -6.63 1.95 43.94
CA ASN A 114 -5.48 1.09 43.60
C ASN A 114 -5.95 -0.34 43.26
N GLY A 115 -5.18 -1.07 42.45
CA GLY A 115 -5.55 -2.37 41.92
C GLY A 115 -5.83 -3.42 43.00
N LYS A 116 -5.01 -3.44 44.06
CA LYS A 116 -5.18 -4.37 45.18
C LYS A 116 -6.51 -4.15 45.91
N PHE A 117 -6.81 -2.92 46.33
CA PHE A 117 -8.05 -2.59 47.02
C PHE A 117 -9.28 -2.85 46.14
N CYS A 118 -9.20 -2.47 44.85
CA CYS A 118 -10.29 -2.69 43.91
C CYS A 118 -10.61 -4.19 43.75
N HIS A 119 -9.58 -5.03 43.64
CA HIS A 119 -9.75 -6.47 43.56
C HIS A 119 -10.25 -7.08 44.88
N GLU A 120 -9.72 -6.65 46.03
CA GLU A 120 -10.20 -7.11 47.34
C GLU A 120 -11.69 -6.81 47.51
N LEU A 121 -12.12 -5.58 47.19
CA LEU A 121 -13.52 -5.18 47.23
C LEU A 121 -14.39 -5.97 46.23
N PHE A 122 -13.88 -6.23 45.01
CA PHE A 122 -14.55 -7.06 44.02
C PHE A 122 -14.78 -8.49 44.56
N TYR A 123 -13.72 -9.12 45.06
CA TYR A 123 -13.75 -10.49 45.53
C TYR A 123 -14.67 -10.66 46.76
N THR A 124 -14.60 -9.75 47.73
CA THR A 124 -15.38 -9.87 48.98
C THR A 124 -16.84 -9.47 48.84
N SER A 125 -17.15 -8.57 47.91
CA SER A 125 -18.45 -7.90 47.87
C SER A 125 -19.25 -8.12 46.59
N ILE A 126 -18.60 -8.47 45.47
CA ILE A 126 -19.29 -8.75 44.19
C ILE A 126 -19.44 -10.26 43.95
N VAL A 127 -18.35 -11.02 44.04
CA VAL A 127 -18.29 -12.43 43.57
C VAL A 127 -18.74 -13.46 44.62
N TYR A 128 -18.65 -13.16 45.92
CA TYR A 128 -18.97 -14.04 47.06
C TYR A 128 -18.83 -15.55 46.79
N MET A 129 -17.59 -16.04 46.86
CA MET A 129 -17.30 -17.48 46.79
C MET A 129 -17.53 -18.13 48.18
N GLU A 130 -18.52 -19.01 48.33
CA GLU A 130 -18.67 -19.81 49.56
C GLU A 130 -17.47 -20.78 49.72
N ARG A 131 -16.67 -20.60 50.77
CA ARG A 131 -15.44 -21.39 51.04
C ARG A 131 -15.64 -22.91 51.24
N ASN A 132 -16.88 -23.40 51.38
CA ASN A 132 -17.14 -24.73 51.96
C ASN A 132 -17.69 -25.82 51.02
N LYS A 133 -17.64 -25.66 49.69
CA LYS A 133 -17.87 -26.78 48.77
C LYS A 133 -16.82 -26.73 47.68
N TYR A 134 -16.11 -27.84 47.45
CA TYR A 134 -15.21 -28.09 46.31
C TYR A 134 -15.96 -28.12 44.95
N LYS A 135 -16.91 -27.21 44.75
CA LYS A 135 -17.55 -26.87 43.49
C LYS A 135 -17.32 -25.38 43.33
N TRP A 136 -16.74 -24.99 42.20
CA TRP A 136 -16.77 -23.60 41.76
C TRP A 136 -18.18 -23.09 42.01
N GLY A 137 -18.29 -22.11 42.92
CA GLY A 137 -19.57 -21.59 43.36
C GLY A 137 -20.39 -21.30 42.12
N VAL A 138 -21.59 -21.88 42.06
CA VAL A 138 -22.58 -21.42 41.09
C VAL A 138 -22.64 -19.90 41.33
N TYR A 139 -22.29 -19.08 40.34
CA TYR A 139 -22.74 -17.69 40.30
C TYR A 139 -24.26 -17.78 40.26
N LYS A 140 -24.87 -17.95 41.45
CA LYS A 140 -26.21 -18.48 41.60
C LYS A 140 -27.14 -17.31 41.38
N GLU A 141 -27.78 -17.32 40.23
CA GLU A 141 -29.01 -16.61 39.89
C GLU A 141 -28.99 -15.09 40.09
N ALA A 142 -28.74 -14.38 38.99
CA ALA A 142 -29.65 -13.39 38.38
C ALA A 142 -30.19 -12.18 39.18
N CYS A 143 -29.89 -11.99 40.46
CA CYS A 143 -30.40 -10.83 41.18
C CYS A 143 -29.70 -9.53 40.76
N ASP A 144 -28.35 -9.46 40.73
CA ASP A 144 -27.65 -8.16 40.65
C ASP A 144 -26.56 -8.10 39.58
N ALA A 145 -26.91 -8.63 38.41
CA ALA A 145 -26.06 -8.57 37.22
C ALA A 145 -25.69 -7.12 36.83
N ILE A 146 -26.54 -6.12 37.13
CA ILE A 146 -26.25 -4.69 36.87
C ILE A 146 -25.07 -4.20 37.72
N SER A 147 -25.08 -4.47 39.02
CA SER A 147 -24.01 -4.04 39.93
C SER A 147 -22.68 -4.69 39.57
N THR A 148 -22.70 -5.98 39.26
CA THR A 148 -21.50 -6.72 38.84
C THR A 148 -20.94 -6.16 37.54
N ALA A 149 -21.78 -5.99 36.52
CA ALA A 149 -21.39 -5.39 35.24
C ALA A 149 -20.84 -3.97 35.40
N TYR A 150 -21.51 -3.14 36.23
CA TYR A 150 -21.10 -1.78 36.52
C TYR A 150 -19.73 -1.71 37.19
N TYR A 151 -19.54 -2.53 38.23
CA TYR A 151 -18.28 -2.60 38.96
C TYR A 151 -17.13 -2.99 38.03
N ILE A 152 -17.32 -4.06 37.23
CA ILE A 152 -16.32 -4.52 36.26
C ILE A 152 -15.99 -3.41 35.26
N LYS A 153 -17.02 -2.82 34.63
CA LYS A 153 -16.85 -1.77 33.61
C LYS A 153 -16.07 -0.57 34.17
N LYS A 154 -16.49 -0.03 35.32
CA LYS A 154 -15.85 1.15 35.93
C LYS A 154 -14.43 0.85 36.43
N SER A 155 -14.18 -0.35 36.96
CA SER A 155 -12.82 -0.79 37.34
C SER A 155 -11.89 -0.80 36.12
N ILE A 156 -12.30 -1.49 35.05
CA ILE A 156 -11.50 -1.61 33.82
C ILE A 156 -11.28 -0.24 33.20
N ASP A 157 -12.32 0.59 33.08
CA ASP A 157 -12.19 1.93 32.50
C ASP A 157 -11.21 2.81 33.29
N TYR A 158 -11.20 2.72 34.63
CA TYR A 158 -10.24 3.47 35.46
C TYR A 158 -8.79 3.00 35.22
N PHE A 159 -8.55 1.68 35.33
CA PHE A 159 -7.19 1.14 35.19
C PHE A 159 -6.67 1.11 33.76
N PHE A 160 -7.56 1.22 32.76
CA PHE A 160 -7.17 1.40 31.37
C PHE A 160 -6.34 2.68 31.15
N TYR A 161 -6.60 3.73 31.93
CA TYR A 161 -5.84 4.98 31.87
C TYR A 161 -4.64 5.01 32.81
N SER A 162 -4.73 4.40 33.99
CA SER A 162 -3.64 4.45 34.98
C SER A 162 -2.52 3.42 34.72
N ASN A 163 -2.81 2.35 33.96
CA ASN A 163 -1.89 1.25 33.67
C ASN A 163 -1.24 0.64 34.94
N ASP A 164 -2.08 0.38 35.94
CA ASP A 164 -1.68 -0.16 37.25
C ASP A 164 -1.31 -1.66 37.15
N ASP A 165 -0.06 -1.99 37.50
CA ASP A 165 0.45 -3.37 37.46
C ASP A 165 -0.29 -4.30 38.43
N ASP A 166 -0.67 -3.79 39.60
CA ASP A 166 -1.37 -4.56 40.63
C ASP A 166 -2.76 -5.01 40.17
N PHE A 167 -3.48 -4.18 39.41
CA PHE A 167 -4.74 -4.55 38.79
C PHE A 167 -4.53 -5.66 37.74
N LEU A 168 -3.53 -5.50 36.87
CA LEU A 168 -3.24 -6.46 35.80
C LEU A 168 -2.86 -7.85 36.33
N ASP A 169 -2.14 -7.92 37.45
CA ASP A 169 -1.79 -9.19 38.08
C ASP A 169 -3.00 -9.93 38.68
N ARG A 170 -4.16 -9.25 38.79
CA ARG A 170 -5.38 -9.73 39.47
C ARG A 170 -6.62 -9.79 38.57
N ILE A 171 -6.46 -9.72 37.26
CA ILE A 171 -7.56 -9.72 36.28
C ILE A 171 -8.29 -11.07 36.15
N GLN A 172 -7.73 -12.17 36.68
CA GLN A 172 -8.25 -13.52 36.45
C GLN A 172 -9.75 -13.65 36.83
N ASP A 173 -10.14 -13.09 37.97
CA ASP A 173 -11.53 -13.15 38.44
C ASP A 173 -12.47 -12.30 37.57
N TYR A 174 -11.98 -11.14 37.09
CA TYR A 174 -12.71 -10.31 36.13
C TYR A 174 -12.95 -11.08 34.82
N MET A 175 -11.90 -11.73 34.30
CA MET A 175 -11.96 -12.49 33.05
C MET A 175 -12.96 -13.65 33.11
N PHE A 176 -13.02 -14.37 34.23
CA PHE A 176 -13.96 -15.47 34.41
C PHE A 176 -15.42 -14.99 34.35
N ILE A 177 -15.73 -13.88 35.03
CA ILE A 177 -17.08 -13.32 35.05
C ILE A 177 -17.46 -12.69 33.70
N LEU A 178 -16.52 -12.01 33.04
CA LEU A 178 -16.71 -11.50 31.68
C LEU A 178 -17.12 -12.62 30.73
N GLN A 179 -16.45 -13.78 30.78
CA GLN A 179 -16.80 -14.94 29.94
C GLN A 179 -18.21 -15.46 30.23
N ASP A 180 -18.69 -15.40 31.47
CA ASP A 180 -20.06 -15.78 31.80
C ASP A 180 -21.10 -14.81 31.20
N PHE A 181 -20.86 -13.50 31.32
CA PHE A 181 -21.69 -12.48 30.68
C PHE A 181 -21.68 -12.59 29.15
N MET A 182 -20.53 -12.94 28.54
CA MET A 182 -20.43 -13.15 27.09
C MET A 182 -21.29 -14.32 26.62
N LYS A 183 -21.37 -15.43 27.38
CA LYS A 183 -22.26 -16.57 27.06
C LYS A 183 -23.74 -16.17 27.05
N GLN A 184 -24.08 -15.10 27.76
CA GLN A 184 -25.43 -14.53 27.83
C GLN A 184 -25.65 -13.40 26.82
N ASN A 185 -24.74 -13.19 25.87
CA ASN A 185 -24.79 -12.15 24.82
C ASN A 185 -24.73 -10.70 25.33
N PHE A 186 -24.07 -10.45 26.47
CA PHE A 186 -23.76 -9.09 26.93
C PHE A 186 -22.53 -8.55 26.21
N TYR A 187 -22.73 -7.77 25.14
CA TYR A 187 -21.66 -7.16 24.35
C TYR A 187 -20.72 -6.26 25.15
N GLY A 188 -21.22 -5.60 26.21
CA GLY A 188 -20.38 -4.80 27.11
C GLY A 188 -19.26 -5.60 27.77
N ALA A 189 -19.51 -6.87 28.07
CA ALA A 189 -18.50 -7.78 28.60
C ALA A 189 -17.42 -8.09 27.55
N SER A 190 -17.81 -8.33 26.29
CA SER A 190 -16.86 -8.54 25.18
C SER A 190 -15.95 -7.32 24.98
N ILE A 191 -16.50 -6.10 25.09
CA ILE A 191 -15.71 -4.86 24.99
C ILE A 191 -14.68 -4.78 26.14
N CYS A 192 -15.11 -5.04 27.38
CA CYS A 192 -14.24 -5.06 28.54
C CYS A 192 -13.13 -6.12 28.43
N TYR A 193 -13.46 -7.29 27.89
CA TYR A 193 -12.50 -8.37 27.64
C TYR A 193 -11.41 -7.93 26.66
N GLU A 194 -11.78 -7.25 25.58
CA GLU A 194 -10.82 -6.70 24.61
C GLU A 194 -9.98 -5.56 25.19
N GLN A 195 -10.54 -4.73 26.07
CA GLN A 195 -9.77 -3.71 26.81
C GLN A 195 -8.68 -4.35 27.67
N ILE A 196 -9.00 -5.39 28.45
CA ILE A 196 -8.00 -6.14 29.23
C ILE A 196 -6.96 -6.78 28.31
N SER A 197 -7.42 -7.43 27.23
CA SER A 197 -6.53 -8.07 26.25
C SER A 197 -5.58 -7.06 25.61
N TYR A 198 -6.03 -5.83 25.36
CA TYR A 198 -5.20 -4.73 24.88
C TYR A 198 -4.15 -4.32 25.91
N LEU A 199 -4.52 -4.11 27.17
CA LEU A 199 -3.57 -3.72 28.23
C LEU A 199 -2.46 -4.77 28.41
N LEU A 200 -2.82 -6.06 28.40
CA LEU A 200 -1.85 -7.15 28.45
C LEU A 200 -0.88 -7.14 27.26
N ARG A 201 -1.36 -6.83 26.05
CA ARG A 201 -0.51 -6.70 24.85
C ARG A 201 0.40 -5.46 24.90
N MET A 202 -0.06 -4.39 25.54
CA MET A 202 0.68 -3.14 25.66
C MET A 202 1.81 -3.20 26.69
N LYS A 203 1.75 -4.11 27.67
CA LYS A 203 2.94 -4.41 28.49
C LYS A 203 4.06 -4.84 27.56
N LYS A 204 5.10 -3.99 27.47
CA LYS A 204 6.31 -4.31 26.73
C LYS A 204 6.87 -5.62 27.29
N LEU A 205 6.67 -6.71 26.57
CA LEU A 205 7.64 -7.79 26.59
C LEU A 205 8.89 -7.19 25.95
N SER A 206 9.79 -6.69 26.78
CA SER A 206 11.11 -6.22 26.34
C SER A 206 11.91 -7.44 25.90
N ILE A 207 11.58 -7.96 24.72
CA ILE A 207 12.32 -9.03 24.06
C ILE A 207 13.53 -8.34 23.43
N THR A 208 14.68 -8.51 24.06
CA THR A 208 15.95 -8.02 23.53
C THR A 208 16.50 -9.07 22.59
N TYR A 209 16.63 -8.74 21.30
CA TYR A 209 17.30 -9.59 20.33
C TYR A 209 18.77 -9.20 20.26
N SER A 210 19.67 -10.04 20.78
CA SER A 210 21.12 -9.79 20.74
C SER A 210 21.70 -9.94 19.33
N SER A 211 21.08 -10.76 18.47
CA SER A 211 21.44 -10.91 17.04
C SER A 211 20.26 -11.52 16.28
N PRO A 212 19.27 -10.71 15.86
CA PRO A 212 18.08 -11.22 15.21
C PRO A 212 18.37 -11.85 13.85
N ASN A 213 17.71 -12.97 13.55
CA ASN A 213 17.65 -13.54 12.22
C ASN A 213 16.65 -12.74 11.38
N ILE A 214 17.12 -12.12 10.31
CA ILE A 214 16.29 -11.22 9.48
C ILE A 214 16.16 -11.79 8.07
N ALA A 215 14.94 -11.75 7.54
CA ALA A 215 14.66 -12.05 6.13
C ALA A 215 14.06 -10.84 5.41
N VAL A 216 14.39 -10.68 4.13
CA VAL A 216 13.81 -9.68 3.25
C VAL A 216 13.14 -10.35 2.06
N LEU A 217 11.84 -10.13 1.94
CA LEU A 217 11.00 -10.59 0.85
C LEU A 217 10.92 -9.49 -0.22
N VAL A 218 11.61 -9.70 -1.33
CA VAL A 218 11.50 -8.84 -2.52
C VAL A 218 10.34 -9.36 -3.36
N THR A 219 9.30 -8.54 -3.52
CA THR A 219 8.04 -8.97 -4.14
C THR A 219 7.59 -7.98 -5.22
N GLY A 220 7.24 -8.51 -6.40
CA GLY A 220 6.66 -7.71 -7.48
C GLY A 220 7.43 -7.85 -8.80
N ALA A 221 7.00 -7.09 -9.80
CA ALA A 221 7.62 -7.12 -11.12
C ALA A 221 8.97 -6.39 -11.12
N ILE A 222 10.01 -7.06 -11.60
CA ILE A 222 11.29 -6.43 -11.94
C ILE A 222 11.09 -5.49 -13.13
N ARG A 223 11.55 -4.23 -13.00
CA ARG A 223 11.25 -3.13 -13.94
C ARG A 223 12.49 -2.35 -14.37
N GLY A 224 12.43 -1.86 -15.60
CA GLY A 224 13.46 -1.01 -16.19
C GLY A 224 14.64 -1.81 -16.76
N LYS A 225 15.51 -1.12 -17.50
CA LYS A 225 16.76 -1.70 -18.02
C LYS A 225 17.79 -1.92 -16.91
N ASN A 226 17.88 -0.99 -15.98
CA ASN A 226 18.88 -0.99 -14.91
C ASN A 226 18.36 -1.72 -13.66
N TRP A 227 17.60 -2.78 -13.86
CA TRP A 227 16.96 -3.49 -12.77
C TRP A 227 17.97 -4.12 -11.80
N LEU A 228 19.14 -4.54 -12.31
CA LEU A 228 20.21 -5.09 -11.47
C LEU A 228 20.80 -4.02 -10.55
N GLU A 229 21.00 -2.80 -11.05
CA GLU A 229 21.44 -1.66 -10.25
C GLU A 229 20.43 -1.32 -9.14
N SER A 230 19.13 -1.41 -9.43
CA SER A 230 18.09 -1.26 -8.41
C SER A 230 18.20 -2.31 -7.31
N LEU A 231 18.48 -3.57 -7.67
CA LEU A 231 18.69 -4.64 -6.69
C LEU A 231 19.97 -4.41 -5.88
N ASP A 232 21.08 -4.01 -6.51
CA ASP A 232 22.33 -3.68 -5.83
C ASP A 232 22.14 -2.51 -4.85
N PHE A 233 21.36 -1.50 -5.24
CA PHE A 233 20.97 -0.42 -4.35
C PHE A 233 20.21 -0.95 -3.12
N LEU A 234 19.20 -1.79 -3.33
CA LEU A 234 18.44 -2.44 -2.25
C LEU A 234 19.35 -3.28 -1.33
N LYS A 235 20.30 -4.02 -1.91
CA LYS A 235 21.31 -4.80 -1.16
C LYS A 235 22.13 -3.92 -0.23
N ASN A 236 22.60 -2.78 -0.75
CA ASN A 236 23.42 -1.86 0.00
C ASN A 236 22.65 -1.10 1.10
N GLN A 237 21.37 -0.77 0.85
CA GLN A 237 20.57 0.02 1.78
C GLN A 237 19.89 -0.82 2.88
N ILE A 238 19.53 -2.07 2.59
CA ILE A 238 18.72 -2.90 3.50
C ILE A 238 19.44 -4.20 3.88
N ILE A 239 19.91 -4.96 2.89
CA ILE A 239 20.37 -6.34 3.13
C ILE A 239 21.68 -6.38 3.90
N ASN A 240 22.70 -5.64 3.43
CA ASN A 240 24.00 -5.61 4.06
C ASN A 240 23.96 -5.00 5.48
N PRO A 241 23.28 -3.86 5.72
CA PRO A 241 23.18 -3.29 7.07
C PRO A 241 22.46 -4.18 8.08
N LEU A 242 21.49 -4.99 7.63
CA LEU A 242 20.73 -5.90 8.48
C LEU A 242 21.35 -7.31 8.57
N ASN A 243 22.37 -7.62 7.75
CA ASN A 243 22.87 -8.99 7.57
C ASN A 243 21.73 -9.99 7.31
N ALA A 244 20.82 -9.62 6.41
CA ALA A 244 19.58 -10.36 6.16
C ALA A 244 19.73 -11.39 5.04
N ASP A 245 18.98 -12.49 5.16
CA ASP A 245 18.75 -13.40 4.03
C ASP A 245 17.68 -12.79 3.10
N ILE A 246 17.79 -13.00 1.80
CA ILE A 246 16.93 -12.34 0.81
C ILE A 246 16.25 -13.34 -0.13
N PHE A 247 14.96 -13.12 -0.38
CA PHE A 247 14.10 -14.00 -1.16
C PHE A 247 13.35 -13.23 -2.23
N LEU A 248 13.25 -13.79 -3.44
CA LEU A 248 12.55 -13.14 -4.56
C LEU A 248 11.27 -13.88 -4.94
N PHE A 249 10.17 -13.15 -4.97
CA PHE A 249 9.06 -13.46 -5.86
C PHE A 249 8.99 -12.42 -6.99
N SER A 250 9.00 -12.89 -8.24
CA SER A 250 8.74 -12.06 -9.42
C SER A 250 8.03 -12.87 -10.49
N TRP A 251 7.65 -12.21 -11.58
CA TRP A 251 7.22 -12.87 -12.81
C TRP A 251 8.44 -13.37 -13.60
N ASN A 252 8.26 -14.38 -14.44
CA ASN A 252 9.27 -14.95 -15.35
C ASN A 252 9.75 -14.02 -16.49
N LYS A 253 9.50 -12.72 -16.36
CA LYS A 253 9.81 -11.67 -17.34
C LYS A 253 10.10 -10.36 -16.64
N LYS A 254 10.98 -9.55 -17.24
CA LYS A 254 11.24 -8.17 -16.82
C LYS A 254 10.34 -7.21 -17.61
N MET A 255 9.83 -6.20 -16.90
CA MET A 255 8.88 -5.23 -17.42
C MET A 255 9.62 -3.96 -17.84
N LEU A 256 9.73 -3.74 -19.15
CA LEU A 256 10.44 -2.61 -19.72
C LEU A 256 9.57 -1.35 -19.84
N TRP A 257 8.29 -1.52 -20.12
CA TRP A 257 7.28 -0.46 -20.11
C TRP A 257 5.98 -1.01 -19.53
N SER A 258 5.28 -0.23 -18.71
CA SER A 258 3.93 -0.59 -18.28
C SER A 258 2.90 0.40 -18.75
N SER A 259 1.82 -0.18 -19.23
CA SER A 259 0.64 0.44 -19.80
C SER A 259 0.15 1.64 -18.99
N ILE A 260 -0.20 2.71 -19.71
CA ILE A 260 -0.91 3.87 -19.16
C ILE A 260 -2.43 3.74 -19.25
N ARG A 261 -2.97 2.58 -19.63
CA ARG A 261 -4.41 2.36 -19.80
C ARG A 261 -5.16 2.77 -18.53
N ASN A 262 -6.14 3.66 -18.68
CA ASN A 262 -6.93 4.24 -17.60
C ASN A 262 -6.08 4.93 -16.50
N ARG A 263 -4.90 5.46 -16.83
CA ARG A 263 -4.05 6.25 -15.92
C ARG A 263 -4.08 7.72 -16.34
N SER A 264 -5.06 8.47 -15.81
CA SER A 264 -5.26 9.88 -16.16
C SER A 264 -4.03 10.77 -15.93
N ASN A 265 -3.30 10.53 -14.84
CA ASN A 265 -2.13 11.34 -14.45
C ASN A 265 -0.80 10.66 -14.84
N TRP A 266 -0.72 10.02 -16.01
CA TRP A 266 0.45 9.23 -16.39
C TRP A 266 1.75 10.06 -16.44
N VAL A 267 1.69 11.30 -16.92
CA VAL A 267 2.87 12.20 -16.98
C VAL A 267 3.38 12.50 -15.58
N TYR A 268 2.51 12.99 -14.69
CA TYR A 268 2.88 13.30 -13.30
C TYR A 268 3.47 12.08 -12.57
N ARG A 269 2.88 10.89 -12.77
CA ARG A 269 3.32 9.65 -12.13
C ARG A 269 4.66 9.11 -12.65
N ARG A 270 5.03 9.44 -13.89
CA ARG A 270 6.20 8.88 -14.57
C ARG A 270 7.36 9.85 -14.63
N ILE A 271 7.07 11.12 -14.93
CA ILE A 271 8.04 12.17 -15.24
C ILE A 271 7.56 13.49 -14.59
N PRO A 272 7.51 13.55 -13.25
CA PRO A 272 7.05 14.74 -12.55
C PRO A 272 7.86 16.00 -12.90
N GLU A 273 9.12 15.85 -13.31
CA GLU A 273 10.03 16.93 -13.70
C GLU A 273 9.52 17.77 -14.88
N ILE A 274 8.82 17.16 -15.85
CA ILE A 274 8.29 17.86 -17.03
C ILE A 274 6.78 18.11 -16.94
N TYR A 275 6.12 17.67 -15.86
CA TYR A 275 4.67 17.73 -15.74
C TYR A 275 4.10 19.14 -15.89
N ASN A 276 4.78 20.15 -15.34
CA ASN A 276 4.35 21.54 -15.44
C ASN A 276 4.36 22.09 -16.88
N ASN A 277 5.13 21.47 -17.78
CA ASN A 277 5.22 21.82 -19.19
C ASN A 277 4.28 20.98 -20.07
N THR A 278 3.42 20.14 -19.47
CA THR A 278 2.50 19.27 -20.24
C THR A 278 1.42 20.11 -20.94
N PRO A 279 1.29 20.03 -22.27
CA PRO A 279 0.22 20.70 -23.01
C PRO A 279 -1.16 20.26 -22.52
N GLU A 280 -2.15 21.15 -22.56
CA GLU A 280 -3.52 20.86 -22.08
C GLU A 280 -4.16 19.66 -22.80
N GLN A 281 -3.84 19.45 -24.09
CA GLN A 281 -4.31 18.30 -24.87
C GLN A 281 -3.78 16.96 -24.35
N ILE A 282 -2.67 16.95 -23.61
CA ILE A 282 -2.07 15.73 -23.02
C ILE A 282 -2.40 15.65 -21.53
N LYS A 283 -2.47 16.79 -20.86
CA LYS A 283 -2.73 16.91 -19.42
C LYS A 283 -4.15 16.48 -19.06
N ASN A 284 -5.15 16.84 -19.88
CA ASN A 284 -6.50 16.31 -19.75
C ASN A 284 -6.57 14.92 -20.40
N PHE A 285 -6.82 13.88 -19.61
CA PHE A 285 -6.80 12.49 -20.11
C PHE A 285 -7.87 12.22 -21.19
N ASN A 286 -9.06 12.80 -21.08
CA ASN A 286 -10.10 12.61 -22.08
C ASN A 286 -9.70 13.27 -23.40
N GLU A 287 -9.14 14.49 -23.34
CA GLU A 287 -8.62 15.16 -24.53
C GLU A 287 -7.43 14.42 -25.12
N PHE A 288 -6.53 13.88 -24.29
CA PHE A 288 -5.40 13.07 -24.73
C PHE A 288 -5.83 11.87 -25.57
N THR A 289 -6.82 11.12 -25.10
CA THR A 289 -7.34 9.96 -25.85
C THR A 289 -8.01 10.32 -27.17
N LYS A 290 -8.51 11.56 -27.32
CA LYS A 290 -9.14 12.05 -28.56
C LYS A 290 -8.12 12.66 -29.53
N CYS A 291 -7.21 13.49 -29.03
CA CYS A 291 -6.20 14.19 -29.81
C CYS A 291 -5.06 13.26 -30.26
N PHE A 292 -4.73 12.27 -29.42
CA PHE A 292 -3.60 11.36 -29.62
C PHE A 292 -3.99 9.88 -29.49
N PRO A 293 -5.00 9.39 -30.25
CA PRO A 293 -5.50 8.02 -30.09
C PRO A 293 -4.47 6.95 -30.46
N ASN A 294 -3.61 7.18 -31.46
CA ASN A 294 -2.60 6.19 -31.85
C ASN A 294 -1.49 6.12 -30.79
N VAL A 295 -1.02 7.28 -30.30
CA VAL A 295 -0.04 7.34 -29.21
C VAL A 295 -0.60 6.73 -27.94
N TYR A 296 -1.84 7.05 -27.57
CA TYR A 296 -2.50 6.46 -26.41
C TYR A 296 -2.57 4.93 -26.50
N ASN A 297 -2.99 4.40 -27.65
CA ASN A 297 -3.04 2.95 -27.87
C ASN A 297 -1.66 2.32 -27.70
N LYS A 298 -0.61 2.93 -28.27
CA LYS A 298 0.76 2.44 -28.16
C LYS A 298 1.29 2.45 -26.73
N LEU A 299 1.06 3.53 -25.99
CA LEU A 299 1.44 3.64 -24.58
C LEU A 299 0.59 2.75 -23.66
N SER A 300 -0.57 2.28 -24.13
CA SER A 300 -1.48 1.40 -23.40
C SER A 300 -1.15 -0.09 -23.53
N GLU A 301 -0.12 -0.45 -24.29
CA GLU A 301 0.44 -1.80 -24.36
C GLU A 301 1.53 -1.98 -23.30
N ASP A 302 1.63 -3.17 -22.71
CA ASP A 302 2.76 -3.52 -21.84
C ASP A 302 3.94 -4.01 -22.71
N LEU A 303 5.16 -3.60 -22.37
CA LEU A 303 6.39 -4.15 -22.95
C LEU A 303 7.12 -4.95 -21.89
N SER A 304 7.13 -6.27 -22.05
CA SER A 304 7.86 -7.19 -21.19
C SER A 304 8.64 -8.19 -22.01
N ILE A 305 9.83 -8.56 -21.55
CA ILE A 305 10.66 -9.60 -22.18
C ILE A 305 11.07 -10.65 -21.15
N PRO A 306 11.19 -11.93 -21.54
CA PRO A 306 11.73 -12.96 -20.66
C PRO A 306 13.14 -12.62 -20.19
N PHE A 307 13.55 -13.17 -19.04
CA PHE A 307 14.95 -13.12 -18.63
C PHE A 307 15.81 -13.97 -19.55
N SER A 308 17.01 -13.46 -19.88
CA SER A 308 18.04 -14.28 -20.53
C SER A 308 18.64 -15.27 -19.53
N LYS A 309 19.39 -16.26 -20.04
CA LYS A 309 20.04 -17.26 -19.20
C LYS A 309 21.02 -16.62 -18.21
N ASP A 310 21.85 -15.69 -18.67
CA ASP A 310 22.84 -15.00 -17.84
C ASP A 310 22.18 -14.17 -16.73
N GLU A 311 21.04 -13.54 -17.03
CA GLU A 311 20.26 -12.79 -16.03
C GLU A 311 19.63 -13.71 -14.99
N LEU A 312 19.16 -14.90 -15.39
CA LEU A 312 18.68 -15.91 -14.44
C LEU A 312 19.80 -16.40 -13.53
N GLU A 313 21.01 -16.61 -14.06
CA GLU A 313 22.18 -16.97 -13.26
C GLU A 313 22.53 -15.86 -12.26
N GLN A 314 22.50 -14.59 -12.68
CA GLN A 314 22.70 -13.44 -11.79
C GLN A 314 21.66 -13.39 -10.65
N LEU A 315 20.38 -13.62 -10.95
CA LEU A 315 19.33 -13.68 -9.93
C LEU A 315 19.57 -14.83 -8.94
N ASN A 316 19.94 -16.02 -9.41
CA ASN A 316 20.22 -17.17 -8.53
C ASN A 316 21.43 -16.94 -7.62
N VAL A 317 22.42 -16.15 -8.05
CA VAL A 317 23.57 -15.76 -7.20
C VAL A 317 23.19 -14.67 -6.20
N PHE A 318 22.28 -13.78 -6.58
CA PHE A 318 21.91 -12.63 -5.75
C PHE A 318 21.05 -13.02 -4.54
N PHE A 319 20.14 -13.98 -4.70
CA PHE A 319 19.14 -14.36 -3.70
C PHE A 319 19.42 -15.71 -3.05
N ASN A 320 19.01 -15.87 -1.78
CA ASN A 320 19.06 -17.16 -1.09
C ASN A 320 18.10 -18.18 -1.71
N ASP A 321 16.97 -17.71 -2.23
CA ASP A 321 16.05 -18.49 -3.05
C ASP A 321 15.17 -17.58 -3.92
N ILE A 322 14.72 -18.09 -5.07
CA ILE A 322 13.87 -17.34 -6.00
C ILE A 322 12.68 -18.16 -6.48
N TYR A 323 11.57 -17.47 -6.74
CA TYR A 323 10.42 -18.04 -7.44
C TYR A 323 9.96 -17.07 -8.54
N LEU A 324 9.98 -17.57 -9.79
CA LEU A 324 9.55 -16.84 -10.97
C LEU A 324 8.27 -17.47 -11.54
N GLU A 325 7.14 -16.77 -11.36
CA GLU A 325 5.83 -17.25 -11.80
C GLU A 325 5.56 -16.90 -13.27
N ASP A 326 4.92 -17.81 -13.99
CA ASP A 326 4.37 -17.47 -15.31
C ASP A 326 3.03 -16.74 -15.17
N GLU A 327 3.00 -15.48 -15.59
CA GLU A 327 1.83 -14.62 -15.39
C GLU A 327 0.57 -15.15 -16.10
N LYS A 328 0.73 -15.79 -17.27
CA LYS A 328 -0.40 -16.38 -18.01
C LYS A 328 -0.97 -17.58 -17.26
N SER A 329 -0.11 -18.44 -16.74
CA SER A 329 -0.49 -19.60 -15.93
C SER A 329 -1.17 -19.17 -14.64
N PHE A 330 -0.67 -18.12 -13.97
CA PHE A 330 -1.31 -17.51 -12.80
C PHE A 330 -2.74 -17.03 -13.12
N ILE A 331 -2.92 -16.28 -14.21
CA ILE A 331 -4.24 -15.78 -14.61
C ILE A 331 -5.18 -16.94 -14.94
N ALA A 332 -4.71 -17.94 -15.69
CA ALA A 332 -5.51 -19.10 -16.07
C ALA A 332 -5.97 -19.92 -14.85
N TYR A 333 -5.09 -20.13 -13.88
CA TYR A 333 -5.41 -20.88 -12.66
C TYR A 333 -6.45 -20.17 -11.79
N HIS A 334 -6.42 -18.84 -11.76
CA HIS A 334 -7.31 -18.02 -10.92
C HIS A 334 -8.53 -17.47 -11.67
N GLN A 335 -8.79 -17.91 -12.90
CA GLN A 335 -9.91 -17.42 -13.73
C GLN A 335 -11.29 -17.55 -13.06
N LYS A 336 -11.45 -18.50 -12.13
CA LYS A 336 -12.69 -18.72 -11.37
C LYS A 336 -13.14 -17.51 -10.54
N TYR A 337 -12.22 -16.59 -10.25
CA TYR A 337 -12.48 -15.37 -9.50
C TYR A 337 -12.83 -14.16 -10.40
N GLY A 338 -12.75 -14.31 -11.73
CA GLY A 338 -12.96 -13.21 -12.68
C GLY A 338 -11.68 -12.45 -13.04
N GLU A 339 -11.81 -11.16 -13.37
CA GLU A 339 -10.69 -10.32 -13.82
C GLU A 339 -9.80 -9.89 -12.64
N LEU A 340 -8.60 -10.47 -12.53
CA LEU A 340 -7.63 -10.08 -11.51
C LEU A 340 -6.88 -8.80 -11.90
N ASN A 341 -6.87 -7.81 -11.00
CA ASN A 341 -6.07 -6.61 -11.15
C ASN A 341 -4.62 -6.77 -10.60
N ASN A 342 -3.78 -5.75 -10.77
CA ASN A 342 -2.39 -5.78 -10.31
C ASN A 342 -2.23 -5.86 -8.78
N LEU A 343 -3.25 -5.49 -8.00
CA LEU A 343 -3.18 -5.57 -6.55
C LEU A 343 -3.33 -7.02 -6.07
N HIS A 344 -4.18 -7.81 -6.72
CA HIS A 344 -4.28 -9.27 -6.47
C HIS A 344 -2.94 -9.97 -6.68
N LYS A 345 -2.28 -9.65 -7.80
CA LYS A 345 -0.94 -10.13 -8.15
C LYS A 345 0.09 -9.84 -7.06
N MET A 346 0.02 -8.66 -6.45
CA MET A 346 0.91 -8.26 -5.36
C MET A 346 0.62 -9.04 -4.07
N LEU A 347 -0.65 -9.22 -3.68
CA LEU A 347 -1.02 -10.01 -2.50
C LEU A 347 -0.56 -11.46 -2.65
N TYR A 348 -0.79 -12.07 -3.82
CA TYR A 348 -0.28 -13.39 -4.17
C TYR A 348 1.25 -13.47 -4.04
N GLY A 349 1.97 -12.50 -4.62
CA GLY A 349 3.44 -12.49 -4.59
C GLY A 349 4.03 -12.45 -3.19
N ARG A 350 3.38 -11.72 -2.26
CA ARG A 350 3.78 -11.70 -0.85
C ARG A 350 3.62 -13.05 -0.18
N LYS A 351 2.49 -13.72 -0.39
CA LYS A 351 2.26 -15.08 0.09
C LYS A 351 3.36 -16.02 -0.40
N ILE A 352 3.60 -16.05 -1.71
CA ILE A 352 4.59 -16.97 -2.29
C ILE A 352 6.00 -16.68 -1.79
N ALA A 353 6.41 -15.41 -1.69
CA ALA A 353 7.71 -15.06 -1.13
C ALA A 353 7.85 -15.50 0.34
N PHE A 354 6.78 -15.37 1.13
CA PHE A 354 6.78 -15.84 2.51
C PHE A 354 6.88 -17.37 2.60
N GLU A 355 6.11 -18.11 1.79
CA GLU A 355 6.20 -19.57 1.70
C GLU A 355 7.57 -20.06 1.23
N LEU A 356 8.20 -19.32 0.31
CA LEU A 356 9.57 -19.57 -0.16
C LEU A 356 10.57 -19.45 0.99
N MET A 357 10.47 -18.38 1.77
CA MET A 357 11.25 -18.19 3.00
C MET A 357 10.98 -19.31 4.02
N GLU A 358 9.72 -19.71 4.27
CA GLU A 358 9.39 -20.82 5.20
C GLU A 358 9.99 -22.16 4.75
N LYS A 359 10.05 -22.41 3.43
CA LYS A 359 10.75 -23.58 2.89
C LYS A 359 12.25 -23.50 3.14
N TYR A 360 12.85 -22.32 3.00
CA TYR A 360 14.26 -22.10 3.32
C TYR A 360 14.54 -22.31 4.81
N GLU A 361 13.73 -21.76 5.71
CA GLU A 361 13.82 -21.96 7.16
C GLU A 361 13.93 -23.44 7.54
N LYS A 362 13.11 -24.29 6.91
CA LYS A 362 13.13 -25.75 7.10
C LYS A 362 14.42 -26.39 6.57
N ARG A 363 14.92 -25.95 5.42
CA ARG A 363 16.16 -26.48 4.81
C ARG A 363 17.39 -26.18 5.66
N VAL A 364 17.46 -24.98 6.25
CA VAL A 364 18.63 -24.54 7.03
C VAL A 364 18.43 -24.67 8.55
N SER A 365 17.28 -25.19 9.00
CA SER A 365 16.91 -25.30 10.43
C SER A 365 17.07 -23.99 11.20
N LYS A 366 16.67 -22.88 10.58
CA LYS A 366 16.75 -21.50 11.11
C LYS A 366 15.35 -20.88 11.08
N LYS A 367 14.94 -20.18 12.13
CA LYS A 367 13.69 -19.40 12.14
C LYS A 367 14.03 -17.91 12.16
N TYR A 368 13.35 -17.13 11.34
CA TYR A 368 13.51 -15.68 11.31
C TYR A 368 12.72 -15.01 12.43
N ASP A 369 13.31 -13.97 13.02
CA ASP A 369 12.70 -13.15 14.06
C ASP A 369 11.91 -12.00 13.42
N PHE A 370 12.54 -11.34 12.43
CA PHE A 370 11.97 -10.23 11.70
C PHE A 370 11.94 -10.49 10.20
N VAL A 371 10.90 -9.99 9.56
CA VAL A 371 10.73 -10.08 8.11
C VAL A 371 10.41 -8.70 7.56
N LEU A 372 11.02 -8.36 6.43
CA LEU A 372 10.71 -7.17 5.66
C LEU A 372 10.04 -7.58 4.35
N ILE A 373 9.09 -6.78 3.88
CA ILE A 373 8.54 -6.87 2.52
C ILE A 373 8.91 -5.58 1.79
N VAL A 374 9.58 -5.73 0.66
CA VAL A 374 10.02 -4.64 -0.21
C VAL A 374 9.68 -4.95 -1.66
N ARG A 375 9.71 -3.92 -2.50
CA ARG A 375 9.53 -4.04 -3.96
C ARG A 375 10.86 -3.89 -4.67
N PRO A 376 11.09 -4.59 -5.78
CA PRO A 376 12.33 -4.50 -6.54
C PRO A 376 12.48 -3.19 -7.33
N ASP A 377 11.40 -2.42 -7.52
CA ASP A 377 11.37 -1.23 -8.38
C ASP A 377 11.45 0.11 -7.63
N LEU A 378 11.72 0.08 -6.33
CA LEU A 378 11.78 1.25 -5.46
C LEU A 378 13.13 1.39 -4.76
N ASP A 379 13.52 2.64 -4.57
CA ASP A 379 14.76 3.00 -3.89
C ASP A 379 14.43 3.35 -2.44
N TYR A 380 14.83 2.49 -1.52
CA TYR A 380 14.60 2.67 -0.09
C TYR A 380 15.77 3.40 0.58
N PRO A 381 15.51 4.23 1.60
CA PRO A 381 16.57 4.74 2.45
C PRO A 381 17.22 3.61 3.25
N ARG A 382 18.40 3.89 3.81
CA ARG A 382 19.12 2.93 4.65
C ARG A 382 18.27 2.48 5.85
N ILE A 383 18.23 1.18 6.11
CA ILE A 383 17.51 0.58 7.24
C ILE A 383 18.51 -0.13 8.15
N ASP A 384 18.53 0.28 9.41
CA ASP A 384 19.47 -0.22 10.41
C ASP A 384 18.75 -1.07 11.47
N SER A 385 19.49 -1.95 12.15
CA SER A 385 18.94 -2.85 13.19
C SER A 385 18.27 -2.12 14.36
N ALA A 386 18.66 -0.87 14.65
CA ALA A 386 18.04 -0.02 15.68
C ALA A 386 16.53 0.22 15.45
N MET A 387 16.03 0.08 14.21
CA MET A 387 14.59 0.19 13.94
C MET A 387 13.80 -1.02 14.44
N LEU A 388 14.44 -2.19 14.58
CA LEU A 388 13.80 -3.42 15.03
C LEU A 388 13.42 -3.35 16.51
N GLU A 389 14.20 -2.63 17.32
CA GLU A 389 13.95 -2.42 18.76
C GLU A 389 12.65 -1.63 19.03
N LYS A 390 12.11 -0.93 18.02
CA LYS A 390 10.89 -0.13 18.15
C LYS A 390 9.61 -0.94 17.88
N ILE A 391 9.74 -2.19 17.43
CA ILE A 391 8.62 -3.02 16.98
C ILE A 391 8.11 -3.89 18.14
N ASN A 392 7.05 -3.42 18.83
CA ASN A 392 6.34 -4.27 19.80
C ASN A 392 5.58 -5.40 19.09
N ILE A 393 5.18 -6.43 19.86
CA ILE A 393 4.28 -7.48 19.40
C ILE A 393 2.97 -6.86 18.91
N GLY A 394 2.47 -7.31 17.77
CA GLY A 394 1.26 -6.78 17.15
C GLY A 394 1.45 -5.44 16.42
N ASN A 395 2.67 -4.88 16.40
CA ASN A 395 2.97 -3.72 15.59
C ASN A 395 3.68 -4.12 14.29
N VAL A 396 3.49 -3.31 13.24
CA VAL A 396 4.25 -3.39 11.99
C VAL A 396 4.68 -2.00 11.57
N ILE A 397 5.91 -1.84 11.11
CA ILE A 397 6.30 -0.61 10.43
C ILE A 397 5.78 -0.68 9.00
N ALA A 398 4.93 0.27 8.63
CA ALA A 398 4.34 0.38 7.31
C ALA A 398 4.18 1.85 6.94
N THR A 399 4.35 2.18 5.66
CA THR A 399 4.22 3.56 5.20
C THR A 399 2.76 3.98 5.14
N HIS A 400 2.46 5.18 5.64
CA HIS A 400 1.13 5.78 5.60
C HIS A 400 1.18 7.09 4.82
N GLU A 401 0.15 7.36 4.02
CA GLU A 401 0.00 8.66 3.38
C GLU A 401 -1.35 9.27 3.75
N LEU A 402 -1.31 10.41 4.45
CA LEU A 402 -2.52 11.19 4.75
C LEU A 402 -3.06 11.90 3.50
N TRP A 403 -2.20 12.19 2.51
CA TRP A 403 -2.54 12.83 1.24
C TRP A 403 -1.43 12.53 0.20
N PRO A 404 -1.72 12.30 -1.09
CA PRO A 404 -3.01 12.36 -1.80
C PRO A 404 -3.78 11.02 -1.87
N HIS A 405 -3.29 9.96 -1.22
CA HIS A 405 -3.84 8.59 -1.35
C HIS A 405 -4.75 8.14 -0.18
N HIS A 406 -5.57 9.03 0.37
CA HIS A 406 -6.73 8.69 1.22
C HIS A 406 -6.48 7.93 2.55
N LYS A 407 -5.45 8.28 3.36
CA LYS A 407 -5.26 7.76 4.74
C LYS A 407 -5.00 6.24 4.80
N GLU A 408 -4.20 5.73 3.88
CA GLU A 408 -4.03 4.29 3.70
C GLU A 408 -2.64 3.78 4.09
N VAL A 409 -2.56 2.48 4.33
CA VAL A 409 -1.29 1.75 4.42
C VAL A 409 -0.81 1.48 3.01
N LEU A 410 0.33 2.05 2.64
CA LEU A 410 0.90 1.87 1.33
C LEU A 410 1.47 0.46 1.18
N ASP A 411 1.47 0.00 -0.06
CA ASP A 411 1.62 -1.41 -0.38
C ASP A 411 3.06 -1.82 -0.69
N TYR A 412 4.03 -0.95 -0.44
CA TYR A 412 5.41 -1.15 -0.88
C TYR A 412 6.43 -1.43 0.21
N PHE A 413 6.10 -1.26 1.49
CA PHE A 413 7.03 -1.51 2.58
C PHE A 413 6.34 -2.04 3.83
N PHE A 414 6.81 -3.16 4.35
CA PHE A 414 6.44 -3.68 5.66
C PHE A 414 7.67 -4.18 6.39
N MET A 415 7.76 -3.94 7.69
CA MET A 415 8.79 -4.50 8.55
C MET A 415 8.20 -4.84 9.91
N GLY A 416 8.34 -6.09 10.35
CA GLY A 416 7.73 -6.55 11.58
C GLY A 416 8.26 -7.90 12.05
N ASN A 417 7.80 -8.33 13.22
CA ASN A 417 8.02 -9.69 13.70
C ASN A 417 7.48 -10.69 12.66
N ARG A 418 8.16 -11.83 12.47
CA ARG A 418 7.81 -12.86 11.48
C ARG A 418 6.33 -13.23 11.48
N GLU A 419 5.73 -13.42 12.66
CA GLU A 419 4.32 -13.82 12.79
C GLU A 419 3.33 -12.71 12.40
N VAL A 420 3.71 -11.43 12.56
CA VAL A 420 2.92 -10.29 12.09
C VAL A 420 2.97 -10.22 10.57
N ILE A 421 4.16 -10.38 9.98
CA ILE A 421 4.33 -10.38 8.53
C ILE A 421 3.63 -11.57 7.88
N LYS A 422 3.64 -12.74 8.52
CA LYS A 422 2.86 -13.91 8.10
C LYS A 422 1.39 -13.55 7.91
N LYS A 423 0.77 -12.96 8.93
CA LYS A 423 -0.62 -12.51 8.86
C LYS A 423 -0.82 -11.54 7.70
N ILE A 424 0.09 -10.59 7.48
CA ILE A 424 0.01 -9.66 6.33
C ILE A 424 0.04 -10.39 4.99
N CYS A 425 0.83 -11.46 4.85
CA CYS A 425 0.90 -12.27 3.64
C CYS A 425 -0.34 -13.19 3.47
N ASP A 426 -0.93 -13.67 4.57
CA ASP A 426 -2.11 -14.54 4.57
C ASP A 426 -3.37 -13.84 4.03
N ILE A 427 -3.35 -12.51 3.84
CA ILE A 427 -4.47 -11.76 3.25
C ILE A 427 -4.90 -12.31 1.90
N TRP A 428 -3.98 -12.87 1.10
CA TRP A 428 -4.32 -13.48 -0.19
C TRP A 428 -5.32 -14.63 -0.02
N ASP A 429 -5.16 -15.46 1.00
CA ASP A 429 -6.09 -16.54 1.28
C ASP A 429 -7.36 -16.00 1.95
N ALA A 430 -7.23 -14.98 2.80
CA ALA A 430 -8.36 -14.35 3.47
C ALA A 430 -9.35 -13.71 2.49
N ILE A 431 -8.87 -13.04 1.43
CA ILE A 431 -9.77 -12.44 0.43
C ILE A 431 -10.56 -13.48 -0.38
N GLN A 432 -10.12 -14.74 -0.38
CA GLN A 432 -10.81 -15.87 -1.01
C GLN A 432 -11.83 -16.54 -0.08
N ASP A 433 -11.79 -16.26 1.22
CA ASP A 433 -12.63 -16.90 2.21
C ASP A 433 -14.01 -16.25 2.30
N THR A 434 -15.03 -16.95 1.81
CA THR A 434 -16.42 -16.46 1.78
C THR A 434 -17.02 -16.30 3.17
N ARG A 435 -16.39 -16.84 4.23
CA ARG A 435 -16.81 -16.65 5.63
C ARG A 435 -16.46 -15.26 6.16
N LEU A 436 -15.53 -14.55 5.53
CA LEU A 436 -15.15 -13.19 5.89
C LEU A 436 -16.00 -12.19 5.10
N ASP A 437 -17.15 -11.81 5.67
CA ASP A 437 -18.14 -10.94 5.02
C ASP A 437 -17.55 -9.61 4.51
N PHE A 438 -16.58 -9.05 5.22
CA PHE A 438 -15.92 -7.79 4.83
C PHE A 438 -14.95 -7.94 3.63
N PHE A 439 -14.72 -9.17 3.15
CA PHE A 439 -13.98 -9.50 1.92
C PHE A 439 -14.85 -10.10 0.82
N ARG A 440 -16.17 -10.20 1.00
CA ARG A 440 -17.08 -10.80 0.02
C ARG A 440 -16.93 -10.24 -1.40
N ASP A 441 -16.53 -8.98 -1.52
CA ASP A 441 -16.42 -8.23 -2.77
C ASP A 441 -14.97 -8.04 -3.27
N SER A 442 -14.03 -8.83 -2.75
CA SER A 442 -12.60 -8.62 -3.03
C SER A 442 -12.18 -8.87 -4.48
N PHE A 443 -12.98 -9.57 -5.28
CA PHE A 443 -12.66 -9.87 -6.69
C PHE A 443 -13.43 -9.02 -7.71
N ARG A 444 -13.98 -7.87 -7.28
CA ARG A 444 -14.59 -6.91 -8.18
C ARG A 444 -13.52 -6.06 -8.87
N LYS A 445 -13.89 -5.46 -10.02
CA LYS A 445 -12.98 -4.64 -10.84
C LYS A 445 -12.41 -3.42 -10.10
N ASP A 446 -13.17 -2.89 -9.16
CA ASP A 446 -12.88 -1.75 -8.29
C ASP A 446 -12.21 -2.14 -6.95
N PHE A 447 -11.70 -3.36 -6.82
CA PHE A 447 -11.02 -3.82 -5.59
C PHE A 447 -9.92 -2.86 -5.12
N HIS A 448 -10.12 -2.32 -3.91
CA HIS A 448 -9.19 -1.43 -3.22
C HIS A 448 -8.33 -2.21 -2.23
N ALA A 449 -7.17 -2.71 -2.67
CA ALA A 449 -6.36 -3.60 -1.84
C ALA A 449 -5.79 -2.94 -0.57
N GLN A 450 -5.58 -1.64 -0.60
CA GLN A 450 -5.16 -0.88 0.57
C GLN A 450 -6.27 -0.83 1.64
N GLU A 451 -7.53 -0.69 1.23
CA GLU A 451 -8.68 -0.76 2.13
C GLU A 451 -8.83 -2.19 2.69
N ALA A 452 -8.72 -3.19 1.82
CA ALA A 452 -8.75 -4.59 2.22
C ALA A 452 -7.64 -4.92 3.21
N LEU A 453 -6.42 -4.44 2.96
CA LEU A 453 -5.29 -4.56 3.87
C LEU A 453 -5.55 -3.86 5.19
N HIS A 454 -6.10 -2.65 5.18
CA HIS A 454 -6.45 -1.94 6.41
C HIS A 454 -7.46 -2.73 7.26
N LYS A 455 -8.55 -3.22 6.65
CA LYS A 455 -9.52 -4.09 7.33
C LYS A 455 -8.86 -5.35 7.88
N TRP A 456 -7.94 -5.94 7.12
CA TRP A 456 -7.20 -7.13 7.54
C TRP A 456 -6.31 -6.89 8.76
N LEU A 457 -5.60 -5.76 8.78
CA LEU A 457 -4.75 -5.37 9.90
C LEU A 457 -5.60 -5.16 11.16
N VAL A 458 -6.74 -4.47 11.05
CA VAL A 458 -7.68 -4.27 12.17
C VAL A 458 -8.22 -5.62 12.66
N PHE A 459 -8.68 -6.48 11.76
CA PHE A 459 -9.19 -7.82 12.10
C PHE A 459 -8.14 -8.66 12.86
N ASN A 460 -6.86 -8.48 12.54
CA ASN A 460 -5.76 -9.20 13.18
C ASN A 460 -5.15 -8.50 14.41
N ASN A 461 -5.73 -7.37 14.85
CA ASN A 461 -5.17 -6.51 15.90
C ASN A 461 -3.72 -6.09 15.61
N ILE A 462 -3.40 -5.81 14.35
CA ILE A 462 -2.09 -5.33 13.91
C ILE A 462 -2.12 -3.82 13.79
N LYS A 463 -1.28 -3.14 14.57
CA LYS A 463 -1.14 -1.68 14.53
C LYS A 463 0.01 -1.28 13.60
N PRO A 464 -0.27 -0.58 12.50
CA PRO A 464 0.79 -0.05 11.66
C PRO A 464 1.39 1.22 12.29
N ILE A 465 2.70 1.38 12.16
CA ILE A 465 3.51 2.50 12.66
C ILE A 465 4.23 3.12 11.47
N GLU A 466 4.03 4.43 11.28
CA GLU A 466 4.68 5.17 10.21
C GLU A 466 6.20 5.26 10.45
N PRO A 467 7.04 4.85 9.49
CA PRO A 467 8.46 5.12 9.59
C PRO A 467 8.73 6.61 9.31
N HIS A 468 9.61 7.24 10.10
CA HIS A 468 10.05 8.63 9.87
C HIS A 468 10.61 8.87 8.45
N PHE A 469 11.06 7.83 7.75
CA PHE A 469 11.64 7.91 6.42
C PHE A 469 10.64 7.74 5.27
N ALA A 470 9.34 7.53 5.55
CA ALA A 470 8.30 7.29 4.54
C ALA A 470 8.31 8.33 3.41
N TYR A 471 8.59 9.59 3.74
CA TYR A 471 8.62 10.72 2.82
C TYR A 471 9.75 10.69 1.77
N ASN A 472 10.74 9.80 1.94
CA ASN A 472 11.93 9.76 1.08
C ASN A 472 11.83 8.72 -0.06
N VAL A 473 10.82 7.84 -0.06
CA VAL A 473 10.62 6.86 -1.13
C VAL A 473 9.78 7.48 -2.25
N ASN A 474 10.38 7.66 -3.43
CA ASN A 474 9.68 8.23 -4.58
C ASN A 474 9.78 7.31 -5.79
N VAL A 475 8.63 6.73 -6.18
CA VAL A 475 8.53 5.79 -7.30
C VAL A 475 9.07 6.39 -8.60
N ALA A 476 8.69 7.62 -8.94
CA ALA A 476 9.08 8.24 -10.21
C ALA A 476 10.60 8.52 -10.29
N ARG A 477 11.26 8.64 -9.14
CA ARG A 477 12.68 8.94 -9.05
C ARG A 477 13.57 7.70 -8.92
N SER A 478 12.98 6.51 -8.80
CA SER A 478 13.75 5.28 -8.61
C SER A 478 14.63 4.93 -9.82
N ILE A 479 15.73 4.20 -9.59
CA ILE A 479 16.61 3.69 -10.65
C ILE A 479 15.79 2.91 -11.70
N SER A 480 14.89 2.04 -11.25
CA SER A 480 14.00 1.28 -12.12
C SER A 480 13.07 2.16 -12.94
N SER A 481 12.47 3.21 -12.36
CA SER A 481 11.55 4.10 -13.09
C SER A 481 12.27 4.98 -14.11
N LYS A 482 13.47 5.47 -13.78
CA LYS A 482 14.30 6.26 -14.70
C LYS A 482 14.84 5.44 -15.87
N SER A 483 15.06 4.14 -15.67
CA SER A 483 15.56 3.22 -16.70
C SER A 483 14.46 2.50 -17.50
N ILE A 484 13.20 2.95 -17.41
CA ILE A 484 12.09 2.42 -18.21
C ILE A 484 12.36 2.62 -19.72
N CYS A 485 12.04 1.62 -20.52
CA CYS A 485 12.10 1.71 -21.97
C CYS A 485 10.84 2.40 -22.49
N PHE A 486 10.89 3.71 -22.69
CA PHE A 486 9.77 4.41 -23.32
C PHE A 486 9.49 3.86 -24.73
N PRO A 487 8.23 3.51 -25.08
CA PRO A 487 7.90 3.02 -26.41
C PRO A 487 8.27 4.01 -27.50
N ASN A 488 8.68 3.51 -28.68
CA ASN A 488 8.76 4.37 -29.85
C ASN A 488 7.34 4.79 -30.25
N LEU A 489 7.12 6.10 -30.33
CA LEU A 489 5.84 6.72 -30.69
C LEU A 489 5.88 7.43 -32.05
N GLN A 490 6.98 7.38 -32.79
CA GLN A 490 7.20 8.24 -33.95
C GLN A 490 6.09 8.09 -35.01
N ASP A 491 5.78 6.87 -35.40
CA ASP A 491 4.78 6.59 -36.44
C ASP A 491 3.37 6.94 -35.94
N GLU A 492 3.07 6.66 -34.68
CA GLU A 492 1.80 6.94 -34.02
C GLU A 492 1.57 8.44 -33.83
N LEU A 493 2.58 9.16 -33.35
CA LEU A 493 2.54 10.61 -33.17
C LEU A 493 2.36 11.32 -34.51
N GLN A 494 3.04 10.88 -35.58
CA GLN A 494 2.83 11.46 -36.91
C GLN A 494 1.39 11.32 -37.40
N LYS A 495 0.77 10.15 -37.22
CA LYS A 495 -0.64 9.93 -37.56
C LYS A 495 -1.56 10.87 -36.78
N ASP A 496 -1.30 11.03 -35.49
CA ASP A 496 -2.10 11.90 -34.62
C ASP A 496 -1.91 13.38 -34.99
N ILE A 497 -0.68 13.85 -35.26
CA ILE A 497 -0.41 15.22 -35.72
C ILE A 497 -1.10 15.50 -37.07
N LEU A 498 -1.09 14.56 -38.02
CA LEU A 498 -1.81 14.72 -39.29
C LEU A 498 -3.32 14.86 -39.07
N ASN A 499 -3.88 14.15 -38.10
CA ASN A 499 -5.30 14.26 -37.75
C ASN A 499 -5.60 15.61 -37.09
N LEU A 500 -4.75 16.10 -36.20
CA LEU A 500 -4.90 17.43 -35.61
C LEU A 500 -4.85 18.55 -36.66
N LYS A 501 -3.95 18.43 -37.65
CA LYS A 501 -3.89 19.37 -38.79
C LYS A 501 -5.17 19.37 -39.63
N LYS A 502 -5.83 18.22 -39.79
CA LYS A 502 -7.12 18.10 -40.51
C LYS A 502 -8.30 18.67 -39.72
N GLN A 503 -8.14 18.82 -38.41
CA GLN A 503 -9.16 19.37 -37.50
C GLN A 503 -8.95 20.87 -37.20
N ASP A 504 -8.12 21.54 -38.01
CA ASP A 504 -7.82 22.98 -37.91
C ASP A 504 -7.26 23.44 -36.54
N TYR A 505 -6.52 22.58 -35.85
CA TYR A 505 -5.71 23.01 -34.69
C TYR A 505 -4.59 23.96 -35.13
N SER A 506 -4.30 24.99 -34.32
CA SER A 506 -3.23 25.96 -34.63
C SER A 506 -1.84 25.33 -34.66
N SER A 507 -0.95 25.90 -35.47
CA SER A 507 0.46 25.48 -35.56
C SER A 507 1.16 25.46 -34.20
N ASP A 508 0.91 26.47 -33.39
CA ASP A 508 1.53 26.62 -32.06
C ASP A 508 1.15 25.47 -31.13
N ILE A 509 -0.12 25.02 -31.16
CA ILE A 509 -0.58 23.88 -30.36
C ILE A 509 0.12 22.60 -30.84
N ILE A 510 0.21 22.40 -32.15
CA ILE A 510 0.87 21.23 -32.73
C ILE A 510 2.35 21.20 -32.33
N GLU A 511 3.06 22.31 -32.46
CA GLU A 511 4.47 22.45 -32.09
C GLU A 511 4.71 22.21 -30.60
N GLN A 512 3.85 22.74 -29.72
CA GLN A 512 3.92 22.50 -28.28
C GLN A 512 3.80 21.00 -27.94
N ASN A 513 2.87 20.29 -28.59
CA ASN A 513 2.69 18.86 -28.37
C ASN A 513 3.87 18.04 -28.91
N ILE A 514 4.41 18.38 -30.09
CA ILE A 514 5.61 17.75 -30.64
C ILE A 514 6.80 17.96 -29.70
N ARG A 515 6.99 19.19 -29.21
CA ARG A 515 8.05 19.54 -28.26
C ARG A 515 7.92 18.73 -26.98
N PHE A 516 6.72 18.61 -26.42
CA PHE A 516 6.50 17.80 -25.23
C PHE A 516 6.91 16.34 -25.42
N PHE A 517 6.51 15.68 -26.52
CA PHE A 517 6.94 14.29 -26.76
C PHE A 517 8.44 14.18 -27.02
N SER A 518 9.07 15.20 -27.62
CA SER A 518 10.52 15.29 -27.72
C SER A 518 11.19 15.37 -26.35
N ASP A 519 10.63 16.15 -25.42
CA ASP A 519 11.11 16.27 -24.04
C ASP A 519 10.96 14.93 -23.28
N VAL A 520 9.85 14.21 -23.49
CA VAL A 520 9.66 12.85 -22.93
C VAL A 520 10.73 11.88 -23.45
N VAL A 521 10.96 11.85 -24.77
CA VAL A 521 12.00 11.00 -25.37
C VAL A 521 13.38 11.42 -24.89
N GLN A 522 13.62 12.72 -24.71
CA GLN A 522 14.86 13.23 -24.15
C GLN A 522 15.05 12.81 -22.69
N PHE A 523 14.02 12.83 -21.85
CA PHE A 523 14.10 12.40 -20.46
C PHE A 523 14.55 10.93 -20.35
N TYR A 524 13.86 10.01 -21.04
CA TYR A 524 14.25 8.60 -21.05
C TYR A 524 15.52 8.32 -21.86
N GLY A 525 15.83 9.17 -22.84
CA GLY A 525 17.04 9.10 -23.65
C GLY A 525 18.30 9.60 -22.93
N GLN A 526 18.20 10.64 -22.09
CA GLN A 526 19.29 11.23 -21.30
C GLN A 526 19.88 10.25 -20.29
N VAL A 527 19.11 9.26 -19.86
CA VAL A 527 19.57 8.13 -19.05
C VAL A 527 20.49 7.19 -19.88
N ASN A 528 20.74 7.49 -21.17
CA ASN A 528 21.55 6.69 -22.10
C ASN A 528 22.38 7.49 -23.14
N VAL A 529 22.73 8.78 -22.96
CA VAL A 529 23.50 9.51 -24.00
C VAL A 529 24.99 9.63 -23.67
N CYS A 530 25.84 8.96 -24.46
CA CYS A 530 27.17 9.47 -24.78
C CYS A 530 27.01 10.68 -25.71
N GLU A 531 27.70 11.79 -25.45
CA GLU A 531 27.57 13.13 -26.09
C GLU A 531 27.43 13.18 -27.63
N ASN A 532 27.79 12.11 -28.35
CA ASN A 532 27.72 12.03 -29.80
C ASN A 532 26.30 11.95 -30.40
N ASP A 533 25.28 11.51 -29.66
CA ASP A 533 23.91 11.34 -30.22
C ASP A 533 23.11 12.66 -30.33
N LEU A 534 23.53 13.73 -29.63
CA LEU A 534 22.86 15.04 -29.70
C LEU A 534 23.13 15.79 -31.01
N LEU A 535 24.31 15.58 -31.60
CA LEU A 535 24.66 16.09 -32.93
C LEU A 535 23.87 15.36 -34.04
N ASP A 536 23.51 14.09 -33.81
CA ASP A 536 22.83 13.25 -34.79
C ASP A 536 21.33 13.59 -34.94
N ARG A 537 20.67 14.10 -33.89
CA ARG A 537 19.27 14.58 -33.99
C ARG A 537 19.12 15.64 -35.10
N SER A 538 20.02 16.62 -35.17
CA SER A 538 19.98 17.67 -36.22
C SER A 538 20.07 17.12 -37.66
N ARG A 539 20.81 16.01 -37.86
CA ARG A 539 21.01 15.38 -39.18
C ARG A 539 19.84 14.50 -39.59
N PHE A 540 19.09 14.00 -38.63
CA PHE A 540 17.96 13.12 -38.86
C PHE A 540 16.62 13.82 -38.92
N TYR A 541 16.46 15.09 -38.54
CA TYR A 541 15.19 15.81 -38.74
C TYR A 541 15.13 16.64 -40.04
N SER A 542 16.26 16.81 -40.74
CA SER A 542 16.32 17.48 -42.07
C SER A 542 16.40 16.45 -43.21
N ALA A 543 15.45 16.48 -44.14
CA ALA A 543 15.50 15.67 -45.36
C ALA A 543 16.71 16.05 -46.23
N LYS A 544 17.11 17.32 -46.25
CA LYS A 544 18.31 17.78 -46.95
C LYS A 544 19.58 17.14 -46.40
N ALA A 545 19.76 17.12 -45.08
CA ALA A 545 20.89 16.47 -44.45
C ALA A 545 20.93 14.96 -44.74
N ARG A 546 19.78 14.30 -44.75
CA ARG A 546 19.66 12.87 -45.11
C ARG A 546 20.01 12.59 -46.56
N VAL A 547 19.60 13.44 -47.51
CA VAL A 547 20.00 13.33 -48.93
C VAL A 547 21.52 13.46 -49.07
N LYS A 548 22.16 14.36 -48.31
CA LYS A 548 23.62 14.50 -48.30
C LYS A 548 24.35 13.33 -47.65
N ASN A 549 23.69 12.65 -46.70
CA ASN A 549 24.22 11.44 -46.07
C ASN A 549 23.99 10.15 -46.89
N HIS A 550 23.21 10.22 -47.98
CA HIS A 550 22.97 9.09 -48.86
C HIS A 550 24.25 8.66 -49.61
N LEU A 551 24.42 7.35 -49.84
CA LEU A 551 25.59 6.79 -50.51
C LEU A 551 25.90 7.47 -51.85
N ALA A 552 24.89 7.72 -52.68
CA ALA A 552 25.05 8.37 -53.97
C ALA A 552 25.69 9.76 -53.84
N TYR A 553 25.26 10.55 -52.87
CA TYR A 553 25.82 11.88 -52.63
C TYR A 553 27.28 11.80 -52.16
N LYS A 554 27.60 10.90 -51.21
CA LYS A 554 28.97 10.69 -50.72
C LYS A 554 29.92 10.25 -51.84
N LEU A 555 29.48 9.33 -52.70
CA LEU A 555 30.26 8.85 -53.84
C LEU A 555 30.48 9.96 -54.88
N GLY A 556 29.44 10.70 -55.25
CA GLY A 556 29.57 11.80 -56.20
C GLY A 556 30.45 12.94 -55.67
N GLN A 557 30.39 13.25 -54.37
CA GLN A 557 31.33 14.19 -53.74
C GLN A 557 32.77 13.71 -53.84
N ALA A 558 33.03 12.42 -53.54
CA ALA A 558 34.36 11.84 -53.64
C ALA A 558 34.90 11.89 -55.08
N MET A 559 34.04 11.62 -56.08
CA MET A 559 34.40 11.74 -57.49
C MET A 559 34.76 13.17 -57.89
N ILE A 560 33.95 14.17 -57.50
CA ILE A 560 34.22 15.59 -57.78
C ILE A 560 35.51 16.06 -57.09
N MET A 561 35.80 15.54 -55.89
CA MET A 561 37.05 15.86 -55.20
C MET A 561 38.26 15.24 -55.91
N CYS A 562 38.15 13.98 -56.32
CA CYS A 562 39.22 13.26 -57.01
C CYS A 562 39.47 13.79 -58.42
N SER A 563 38.46 14.35 -59.10
CA SER A 563 38.60 14.87 -60.47
C SER A 563 39.43 16.15 -60.60
N LYS A 564 39.78 16.79 -59.47
CA LYS A 564 40.57 18.03 -59.46
C LYS A 564 42.07 17.84 -59.72
N SER A 565 42.56 16.59 -59.81
CA SER A 565 43.96 16.31 -60.10
C SER A 565 44.15 14.93 -60.75
N ILE A 566 45.22 14.78 -61.54
CA ILE A 566 45.58 13.51 -62.21
C ILE A 566 45.84 12.41 -61.16
N PHE A 567 46.57 12.73 -60.09
CA PHE A 567 46.79 11.80 -58.98
C PHE A 567 45.50 11.47 -58.20
N GLY A 568 44.54 12.40 -58.16
CA GLY A 568 43.21 12.17 -57.61
C GLY A 568 42.42 11.14 -58.42
N TYR A 569 42.44 11.22 -59.76
CA TYR A 569 41.85 10.22 -60.65
C TYR A 569 42.43 8.81 -60.42
N LEU A 570 43.75 8.70 -60.29
CA LEU A 570 44.41 7.41 -60.01
C LEU A 570 44.01 6.82 -58.64
N LYS A 571 43.80 7.67 -57.63
CA LYS A 571 43.37 7.25 -56.28
C LYS A 571 41.86 7.05 -56.14
N MET A 572 41.08 7.51 -57.12
CA MET A 572 39.61 7.53 -57.06
C MET A 572 38.98 6.16 -56.78
N PRO A 573 39.39 5.05 -57.43
CA PRO A 573 38.80 3.73 -57.14
C PRO A 573 38.97 3.31 -55.68
N TYR A 574 40.13 3.58 -55.09
CA TYR A 574 40.41 3.27 -53.69
C TYR A 574 39.56 4.13 -52.75
N ILE A 575 39.49 5.44 -53.00
CA ILE A 575 38.70 6.38 -52.19
C ILE A 575 37.21 6.04 -52.23
N LEU A 576 36.67 5.69 -53.41
CA LEU A 576 35.27 5.29 -53.56
C LEU A 576 34.95 4.00 -52.79
N ASN A 577 35.87 3.03 -52.79
CA ASN A 577 35.72 1.79 -52.02
C ASN A 577 35.73 2.06 -50.50
N GLU A 578 36.60 2.95 -50.02
CA GLU A 578 36.65 3.34 -48.61
C GLU A 578 35.38 4.10 -48.18
N VAL A 579 34.87 5.02 -49.01
CA VAL A 579 33.58 5.69 -48.76
C VAL A 579 32.42 4.69 -48.70
N TYR A 580 32.40 3.71 -49.59
CA TYR A 580 31.39 2.65 -49.59
C TYR A 580 31.45 1.80 -48.31
N LYS A 581 32.64 1.29 -47.94
CA LYS A 581 32.81 0.48 -46.72
C LYS A 581 32.40 1.24 -45.47
N LYS A 582 32.86 2.49 -45.32
CA LYS A 582 32.50 3.32 -44.17
C LYS A 582 30.99 3.53 -44.07
N HIS A 583 30.33 3.78 -45.20
CA HIS A 583 28.87 3.90 -45.22
C HIS A 583 28.16 2.60 -44.84
N GLN A 584 28.66 1.43 -45.26
CA GLN A 584 28.07 0.14 -44.85
C GLN A 584 28.21 -0.11 -43.34
N VAL A 585 29.35 0.24 -42.76
CA VAL A 585 29.55 0.15 -41.30
C VAL A 585 28.55 1.06 -40.58
N GLU A 586 28.44 2.33 -41.00
CA GLU A 586 27.46 3.30 -40.43
C GLU A 586 26.02 2.77 -40.52
N VAL A 587 25.63 2.18 -41.67
CA VAL A 587 24.28 1.61 -41.87
C VAL A 587 24.05 0.37 -41.01
N ASN A 588 25.05 -0.50 -40.88
CA ASN A 588 24.94 -1.71 -40.06
C ASN A 588 24.86 -1.39 -38.57
N GLU A 589 25.71 -0.48 -38.09
CA GLU A 589 25.67 0.00 -36.70
C GLU A 589 24.32 0.64 -36.37
N TYR A 590 23.79 1.45 -37.29
CA TYR A 590 22.46 2.02 -37.17
C TYR A 590 21.36 0.93 -37.15
N ASN A 591 21.43 -0.04 -38.05
CA ASN A 591 20.45 -1.14 -38.13
C ASN A 591 20.46 -2.04 -36.89
N GLU A 592 21.64 -2.33 -36.32
CA GLU A 592 21.76 -3.07 -35.05
C GLU A 592 21.24 -2.25 -33.87
N LYS A 593 21.51 -0.94 -33.85
CA LYS A 593 20.95 -0.03 -32.84
C LYS A 593 19.43 0.01 -32.89
N ILE A 594 18.79 0.11 -34.06
CA ILE A 594 17.31 0.14 -34.14
C ILE A 594 16.63 -1.21 -33.87
N LYS A 595 17.34 -2.35 -34.00
CA LYS A 595 16.81 -3.68 -33.61
C LYS A 595 16.58 -3.77 -32.10
N THR A 596 17.44 -3.12 -31.32
CA THR A 596 17.42 -3.14 -29.85
C THR A 596 16.80 -1.87 -29.24
N MET A 597 16.87 -0.75 -29.96
CA MET A 597 16.37 0.57 -29.58
C MET A 597 15.49 1.13 -30.71
N THR A 598 14.29 0.56 -30.86
CA THR A 598 13.37 0.89 -31.95
C THR A 598 12.99 2.37 -32.01
N PHE A 599 13.12 3.14 -30.92
CA PHE A 599 12.88 4.59 -30.86
C PHE A 599 13.93 5.45 -31.60
N LEU A 600 15.08 4.88 -31.97
CA LEU A 600 16.09 5.53 -32.80
C LEU A 600 15.81 5.41 -34.30
N LYS A 601 14.68 4.79 -34.69
CA LYS A 601 14.27 4.71 -36.09
C LYS A 601 14.05 6.13 -36.65
N ILE A 602 14.68 6.42 -37.78
CA ILE A 602 14.61 7.70 -38.47
C ILE A 602 13.29 7.70 -39.26
N PRO A 603 12.48 8.77 -39.21
CA PRO A 603 11.19 8.81 -39.89
C PRO A 603 11.35 8.80 -41.42
N SER A 604 10.29 8.63 -42.19
CA SER A 604 10.39 8.79 -43.66
C SER A 604 10.81 10.22 -44.03
N MET A 605 11.50 10.39 -45.17
CA MET A 605 11.96 11.73 -45.60
C MET A 605 10.80 12.68 -45.95
N GLU A 606 9.65 12.14 -46.35
CA GLU A 606 8.43 12.88 -46.69
C GLU A 606 7.86 13.66 -45.49
N CYS A 607 8.27 13.29 -44.28
CA CYS A 607 7.83 13.90 -43.03
C CYS A 607 8.70 15.10 -42.57
N CYS A 608 9.78 15.42 -43.27
CA CYS A 608 10.63 16.57 -42.93
C CYS A 608 10.07 17.85 -43.58
N GLU A 609 10.13 18.98 -42.87
CA GLU A 609 9.66 20.28 -43.38
C GLU A 609 10.38 20.71 -44.67
N ASP A 610 11.67 20.36 -44.78
CA ASP A 610 12.54 20.66 -45.91
C ASP A 610 12.51 19.58 -47.02
N TYR A 611 11.48 18.72 -47.05
CA TYR A 611 11.39 17.63 -48.03
C TYR A 611 11.40 18.15 -49.48
N LYS A 612 10.73 19.28 -49.75
CA LYS A 612 10.69 19.89 -51.09
C LYS A 612 12.07 20.41 -51.51
N GLU A 613 12.86 20.99 -50.61
CA GLU A 613 14.25 21.35 -50.87
C GLU A 613 15.15 20.12 -51.04
N ALA A 614 14.90 19.05 -50.30
CA ALA A 614 15.65 17.80 -50.41
C ALA A 614 15.45 17.10 -51.76
N LEU A 615 14.27 17.22 -52.38
CA LEU A 615 14.03 16.74 -53.75
C LEU A 615 14.94 17.45 -54.76
N LYS A 616 15.14 18.77 -54.63
CA LYS A 616 16.07 19.54 -55.49
C LYS A 616 17.52 19.09 -55.29
N GLU A 617 17.91 18.71 -54.07
CA GLU A 617 19.25 18.20 -53.80
C GLU A 617 19.50 16.80 -54.40
N LYS A 618 18.46 15.99 -54.63
CA LYS A 618 18.58 14.73 -55.40
C LYS A 618 18.84 14.96 -56.89
N GLU A 619 18.45 16.13 -57.41
CA GLU A 619 18.65 16.51 -58.82
C GLU A 619 20.04 17.11 -59.07
N CYS A 620 20.80 17.44 -58.02
CA CYS A 620 22.11 18.06 -58.18
C CYS A 620 23.13 17.11 -58.84
N LEU A 621 24.12 17.70 -59.53
CA LEU A 621 25.19 16.96 -60.22
C LEU A 621 25.86 15.94 -59.29
N THR A 622 26.18 16.35 -58.07
CA THR A 622 26.82 15.51 -57.05
C THR A 622 26.02 14.24 -56.78
N TYR A 623 24.71 14.34 -56.53
CA TYR A 623 23.88 13.18 -56.23
C TYR A 623 23.73 12.28 -57.47
N ARG A 624 23.43 12.87 -58.64
CA ARG A 624 23.24 12.15 -59.90
C ARG A 624 24.50 11.38 -60.32
N LEU A 625 25.67 12.00 -60.18
CA LEU A 625 26.96 11.38 -60.53
C LEU A 625 27.21 10.08 -59.74
N GLY A 626 26.98 10.10 -58.42
CA GLY A 626 27.13 8.89 -57.62
C GLY A 626 25.98 7.89 -57.82
N GLU A 627 24.79 8.33 -58.21
CA GLU A 627 23.69 7.43 -58.57
C GLU A 627 24.02 6.64 -59.85
N GLU A 628 24.55 7.31 -60.88
CA GLU A 628 25.00 6.64 -62.11
C GLU A 628 26.15 5.66 -61.84
N LEU A 629 27.06 5.98 -60.91
CA LEU A 629 28.10 5.04 -60.47
C LEU A 629 27.50 3.78 -59.81
N ILE A 630 26.49 3.95 -58.95
CA ILE A 630 25.79 2.84 -58.31
C ILE A 630 25.06 1.99 -59.36
N LYS A 631 24.40 2.62 -60.35
CA LYS A 631 23.74 1.93 -61.48
C LYS A 631 24.75 1.14 -62.30
N ALA A 632 25.89 1.74 -62.65
CA ALA A 632 26.99 1.10 -63.36
C ALA A 632 27.50 -0.15 -62.61
N ASN A 633 27.68 -0.05 -61.29
CA ASN A 633 28.11 -1.17 -60.45
C ASN A 633 27.08 -2.30 -60.33
N LYS A 634 25.77 -1.98 -60.41
CA LYS A 634 24.67 -2.96 -60.37
C LYS A 634 24.39 -3.63 -61.73
N SER A 635 24.99 -3.15 -62.82
CA SER A 635 24.76 -3.68 -64.16
C SER A 635 25.26 -5.13 -64.33
N LYS A 636 24.56 -5.90 -65.17
CA LYS A 636 24.94 -7.29 -65.49
C LYS A 636 26.34 -7.30 -66.12
N TYR A 637 27.23 -8.15 -65.60
CA TYR A 637 28.63 -8.25 -66.01
C TYR A 637 29.46 -6.95 -65.85
N LYS A 638 29.01 -5.97 -65.04
CA LYS A 638 29.65 -4.67 -64.84
C LYS A 638 29.82 -3.83 -66.12
N LEU A 639 29.10 -4.13 -67.19
CA LEU A 639 29.18 -3.41 -68.47
C LEU A 639 28.66 -1.97 -68.39
N GLY A 640 27.90 -1.63 -67.36
CA GLY A 640 27.41 -0.27 -67.10
C GLY A 640 28.53 0.74 -66.83
N TYR A 641 29.74 0.30 -66.48
CA TYR A 641 30.90 1.20 -66.41
C TYR A 641 31.32 1.74 -67.78
N ILE A 642 31.00 1.05 -68.88
CA ILE A 642 31.30 1.49 -70.26
C ILE A 642 30.40 2.67 -70.64
N ASN A 643 29.16 2.70 -70.16
CA ASN A 643 28.23 3.81 -70.39
C ASN A 643 28.44 4.97 -69.40
N PHE A 644 29.21 4.74 -68.34
CA PHE A 644 29.46 5.70 -67.26
C PHE A 644 30.74 6.51 -67.50
N LEU A 645 31.76 5.87 -68.08
CA LEU A 645 32.97 6.51 -68.59
C LEU A 645 32.67 7.24 -69.91
#